data_AF-A0A966EK71-F1
#
_entry.id   AF-A0A966EK71-F1
#
_cell.length_a   1.000
_cell.length_b   1.000
_cell.length_c   1.000
_cell.angle_alpha   90.00
_cell.angle_beta   90.00
_cell.angle_gamma   90.00
#
_symmetry.space_group_name_H-M   'P 1'
#
loop_
_entity.id
_entity.type
_entity.pdbx_description
1 polymer ?
#
loop_
_entity_poly.entity_id
_entity_poly.type
_entity_poly.pdbx_seq_one_letter_code
_entity_poly.pdbx_strand_id
1 'polypeptide(L)'
;MNDFPYVKGTQLGGIGKALMSGLCSLIFLIGSSMHLYATDSLKGIHTVLDSHCIKCHGKDGKVKGKVNLKELKSSNALSAKPELLETLIKVLKDRDMPPEDEPPLPENERKNMVVWLEQMLSESLKDEPFLHTPIRRMNRFQYNNAVVDLLESDREIFRLNERLMRRREDYFKPETKKMPAQVRVSSRPLSKDIDNQRPEGFKGVASFPQDKRAEHGYDNRADHLTLSPLLMESFLKLSQTISESPDLNSKECRSWPWLFASPDDGTEKKIEEIIQSRLTKFLRRAFRRPVDPVTLDRFVQFASKQHSDGVSLENTMRSVVGVVLGMPDFLYFYEAPKVETIDGKGTNAQSSADFELASRLALFFWSSIPDDLLLDLAEKGQLSDSKVLSSQIDRMLNDRRSSRFCDNFPAQWLQLDRLITSVPDPKKFPYCYLVDGYRSSMHMLPEPLLLFETIYIEDRSIVELLDPKFTWENGMLKANYEGHSKAGHDVVTQLFKRVPLNDPRRGGVITNAAVMTMTATPTRTQPITRGAWINAVIFNEPPEPPPADIPPLPEANTEELAKLTIRERLSAHRKREDCAGCHNKIDPMGFALENYGPTGVWRDKYENGRDVDVSGILFNQYKFKTILEFKQFVIKEKHRFVRGFISHLLSHALSRELGPADSPALDEMTARAIAGEDNMRAVLKSIAMSEPFLMKDNFKKKVSSN
;
A
#
# COMPACT_ATOMS: atom_id res chain seq x y z
N MET A 1 46.67 -34.57 -30.06
CA MET A 1 47.03 -35.86 -29.43
C MET A 1 46.00 -36.10 -28.35
N ASN A 2 45.04 -37.02 -28.36
CA ASN A 2 44.49 -38.10 -29.20
C ASN A 2 43.23 -38.50 -28.36
N ASP A 3 42.03 -38.89 -28.82
CA ASP A 3 41.53 -39.37 -30.09
C ASP A 3 39.99 -39.23 -30.15
N PHE A 4 39.53 -39.21 -31.39
CA PHE A 4 38.18 -39.14 -31.99
C PHE A 4 37.32 -40.41 -31.73
N PRO A 5 36.01 -40.53 -32.11
CA PRO A 5 35.52 -40.08 -33.41
C PRO A 5 34.09 -39.52 -33.61
N TYR A 6 34.08 -38.74 -34.68
CA TYR A 6 33.02 -38.26 -35.55
C TYR A 6 32.49 -39.41 -36.44
N VAL A 7 31.20 -39.41 -36.77
CA VAL A 7 30.68 -40.11 -37.97
C VAL A 7 30.26 -39.06 -39.00
N LYS A 8 30.83 -39.19 -40.21
CA LYS A 8 30.64 -38.37 -41.40
C LYS A 8 29.40 -38.79 -42.20
N GLY A 9 28.88 -37.84 -42.97
CA GLY A 9 28.06 -38.10 -44.17
C GLY A 9 27.90 -36.83 -45.01
N THR A 10 28.85 -36.59 -45.91
CA THR A 10 28.92 -35.43 -46.82
C THR A 10 28.18 -35.66 -48.14
N GLN A 11 27.45 -34.62 -48.56
CA GLN A 11 27.27 -34.03 -49.91
C GLN A 11 27.16 -34.90 -51.17
N LEU A 12 26.16 -34.55 -51.98
CA LEU A 12 26.17 -34.23 -53.44
C LEU A 12 24.74 -33.67 -53.71
N GLY A 13 24.47 -32.49 -54.24
CA GLY A 13 24.97 -31.85 -55.47
C GLY A 13 23.77 -31.71 -56.42
N GLY A 14 23.51 -30.52 -56.97
CA GLY A 14 22.60 -30.38 -58.12
C GLY A 14 21.62 -29.22 -58.09
N ILE A 15 21.94 -28.20 -58.88
CA ILE A 15 21.17 -27.00 -59.20
C ILE A 15 19.95 -27.37 -60.06
N GLY A 16 18.77 -26.81 -59.74
CA GLY A 16 17.58 -26.96 -60.57
C GLY A 16 16.53 -25.88 -60.28
N LYS A 17 16.55 -24.82 -61.09
CA LYS A 17 15.49 -23.80 -61.22
C LYS A 17 14.14 -24.46 -61.54
N ALA A 18 13.07 -24.05 -60.87
CA ALA A 18 11.77 -23.67 -61.45
C ALA A 18 10.63 -23.75 -60.42
N LEU A 19 9.65 -22.88 -60.61
CA LEU A 19 8.30 -22.86 -60.01
C LEU A 19 8.17 -22.15 -58.65
N MET A 20 8.23 -20.81 -58.76
CA MET A 20 7.22 -19.93 -58.18
C MET A 20 5.79 -20.47 -58.42
N SER A 21 4.90 -20.13 -57.48
CA SER A 21 3.44 -20.29 -57.48
C SER A 21 2.93 -21.61 -56.88
N GLY A 22 2.21 -21.47 -55.77
CA GLY A 22 1.41 -22.54 -55.17
C GLY A 22 1.79 -22.85 -53.73
N LEU A 23 1.18 -22.13 -52.80
CA LEU A 23 0.77 -22.49 -51.44
C LEU A 23 0.94 -21.30 -50.47
N CYS A 24 0.20 -20.23 -50.76
CA CYS A 24 -0.09 -19.17 -49.80
C CYS A 24 -1.61 -18.97 -49.77
N SER A 25 -2.35 -20.02 -49.37
CA SER A 25 -3.81 -20.00 -49.14
C SER A 25 -4.25 -21.32 -48.50
N LEU A 26 -3.82 -21.61 -47.28
CA LEU A 26 -4.40 -22.63 -46.38
C LEU A 26 -3.61 -22.62 -45.07
N ILE A 27 -3.87 -21.64 -44.22
CA ILE A 27 -3.79 -21.61 -42.74
C ILE A 27 -4.27 -20.19 -42.36
N PHE A 28 -5.56 -19.95 -42.61
CA PHE A 28 -6.31 -18.79 -42.12
C PHE A 28 -7.76 -19.27 -41.94
N LEU A 29 -7.94 -20.33 -41.15
CA LEU A 29 -9.25 -20.93 -40.86
C LEU A 29 -9.24 -21.84 -39.62
N ILE A 30 -8.42 -21.54 -38.62
CA ILE A 30 -8.54 -22.11 -37.27
C ILE A 30 -8.45 -20.95 -36.27
N GLY A 31 -9.52 -20.17 -36.23
CA GLY A 31 -9.64 -18.98 -35.38
C GLY A 31 -11.09 -18.53 -35.30
N SER A 32 -12.02 -19.48 -35.25
CA SER A 32 -13.47 -19.23 -35.14
C SER A 32 -14.16 -20.51 -34.65
N SER A 33 -13.76 -21.00 -33.49
CA SER A 33 -14.48 -22.09 -32.80
C SER A 33 -14.27 -22.01 -31.30
N MET A 34 -14.50 -20.84 -30.71
CA MET A 34 -14.77 -20.66 -29.28
C MET A 34 -15.76 -19.50 -29.07
N HIS A 35 -16.90 -19.51 -29.77
CA HIS A 35 -18.02 -18.59 -29.51
C HIS A 35 -19.38 -19.33 -29.53
N LEU A 36 -19.38 -20.64 -29.34
CA LEU A 36 -20.60 -21.44 -29.11
C LEU A 36 -20.63 -21.97 -27.67
N TYR A 37 -20.74 -21.08 -26.68
CA TYR A 37 -21.19 -21.43 -25.32
C TYR A 37 -21.92 -20.26 -24.61
N ALA A 38 -22.43 -19.27 -25.35
CA ALA A 38 -23.03 -18.07 -24.74
C ALA A 38 -24.57 -18.08 -24.65
N THR A 39 -25.26 -19.04 -25.27
CA THR A 39 -26.75 -19.04 -25.31
C THR A 39 -27.41 -20.06 -24.39
N ASP A 40 -26.65 -20.94 -23.72
CA ASP A 40 -27.18 -21.98 -22.82
C ASP A 40 -27.04 -21.64 -21.31
N SER A 41 -26.44 -20.47 -20.98
CA SER A 41 -26.15 -20.08 -19.58
C SER A 41 -27.37 -19.49 -18.84
N LEU A 42 -28.22 -18.71 -19.52
CA LEU A 42 -29.30 -17.96 -18.85
C LEU A 42 -30.40 -18.86 -18.26
N LYS A 43 -30.77 -19.98 -18.91
CA LYS A 43 -31.74 -20.94 -18.36
C LYS A 43 -31.17 -21.73 -17.18
N GLY A 44 -29.88 -22.08 -17.23
CA GLY A 44 -29.19 -22.78 -16.14
C GLY A 44 -29.11 -21.93 -14.87
N ILE A 45 -28.84 -20.64 -14.99
CA ILE A 45 -28.66 -19.74 -13.84
C ILE A 45 -29.97 -19.46 -13.11
N HIS A 46 -31.08 -19.23 -13.84
CA HIS A 46 -32.41 -19.15 -13.21
C HIS A 46 -32.75 -20.44 -12.46
N THR A 47 -32.39 -21.60 -13.00
CA THR A 47 -32.58 -22.89 -12.34
C THR A 47 -31.78 -23.00 -11.03
N VAL A 48 -30.53 -22.53 -11.01
CA VAL A 48 -29.70 -22.51 -9.79
C VAL A 48 -30.26 -21.55 -8.74
N LEU A 49 -30.65 -20.33 -9.15
CA LEU A 49 -31.27 -19.36 -8.24
C LEU A 49 -32.57 -19.90 -7.64
N ASP A 50 -33.44 -20.49 -8.46
CA ASP A 50 -34.71 -21.09 -8.03
C ASP A 50 -34.48 -22.26 -7.05
N SER A 51 -33.48 -23.10 -7.33
CA SER A 51 -33.20 -24.32 -6.56
C SER A 51 -32.49 -24.05 -5.24
N HIS A 52 -31.58 -23.07 -5.20
CA HIS A 52 -30.68 -22.88 -4.06
C HIS A 52 -30.83 -21.54 -3.34
N CYS A 53 -31.37 -20.50 -3.98
CA CYS A 53 -31.32 -19.14 -3.43
C CYS A 53 -32.71 -18.58 -3.06
N ILE A 54 -33.73 -18.79 -3.91
CA ILE A 54 -35.03 -18.13 -3.77
C ILE A 54 -35.79 -18.58 -2.52
N LYS A 55 -35.54 -19.79 -2.01
CA LYS A 55 -36.13 -20.28 -0.73
C LYS A 55 -35.91 -19.29 0.43
N CYS A 56 -34.77 -18.61 0.47
CA CYS A 56 -34.40 -17.66 1.51
C CYS A 56 -34.45 -16.19 1.06
N HIS A 57 -34.31 -15.94 -0.25
CA HIS A 57 -34.22 -14.60 -0.85
C HIS A 57 -35.39 -14.31 -1.80
N GLY A 58 -36.63 -14.57 -1.37
CA GLY A 58 -37.84 -14.07 -2.04
C GLY A 58 -39.07 -14.98 -1.93
N LYS A 59 -38.92 -16.26 -1.62
CA LYS A 59 -40.07 -17.18 -1.42
C LYS A 59 -40.84 -16.82 -0.16
N ASP A 60 -42.18 -16.81 -0.25
CA ASP A 60 -43.08 -16.53 0.88
C ASP A 60 -42.80 -15.18 1.60
N GLY A 61 -42.27 -14.19 0.88
CA GLY A 61 -41.91 -12.88 1.44
C GLY A 61 -40.61 -12.87 2.26
N LYS A 62 -39.86 -13.98 2.30
CA LYS A 62 -38.57 -14.06 3.00
C LYS A 62 -37.51 -13.26 2.25
N VAL A 63 -36.84 -12.33 2.94
CA VAL A 63 -35.76 -11.50 2.40
C VAL A 63 -34.54 -11.56 3.33
N LYS A 64 -33.99 -12.76 3.53
CA LYS A 64 -32.76 -12.92 4.34
C LYS A 64 -31.65 -12.05 3.75
N GLY A 65 -30.86 -11.41 4.61
CA GLY A 65 -29.81 -10.48 4.19
C GLY A 65 -30.31 -9.22 3.46
N LYS A 66 -31.61 -8.89 3.55
CA LYS A 66 -32.25 -7.77 2.81
C LYS A 66 -32.16 -7.88 1.28
N VAL A 67 -31.92 -9.09 0.76
CA VAL A 67 -31.85 -9.35 -0.69
C VAL A 67 -33.08 -10.13 -1.12
N ASN A 68 -33.80 -9.61 -2.13
CA ASN A 68 -34.91 -10.29 -2.79
C ASN A 68 -34.54 -10.62 -4.25
N LEU A 69 -34.08 -11.85 -4.48
CA LEU A 69 -33.70 -12.33 -5.81
C LEU A 69 -34.92 -12.67 -6.68
N LYS A 70 -36.09 -12.92 -6.07
CA LYS A 70 -37.33 -13.22 -6.81
C LYS A 70 -37.89 -11.99 -7.56
N GLU A 71 -37.57 -10.79 -7.10
CA GLU A 71 -37.97 -9.53 -7.77
C GLU A 71 -37.10 -9.23 -9.01
N LEU A 72 -35.97 -9.91 -9.19
CA LEU A 72 -35.11 -9.76 -10.36
C LEU A 72 -35.70 -10.51 -11.55
N LYS A 73 -36.57 -9.82 -12.30
CA LYS A 73 -37.30 -10.40 -13.44
C LYS A 73 -36.45 -10.62 -14.70
N SER A 74 -35.22 -10.11 -14.75
CA SER A 74 -34.30 -10.25 -15.88
C SER A 74 -32.84 -10.06 -15.46
N SER A 75 -31.91 -10.55 -16.29
CA SER A 75 -30.46 -10.30 -16.12
C SER A 75 -30.13 -8.80 -16.13
N ASN A 76 -30.77 -8.01 -17.00
CA ASN A 76 -30.57 -6.57 -17.08
C ASN A 76 -30.93 -5.85 -15.77
N ALA A 77 -31.92 -6.35 -15.03
CA ALA A 77 -32.29 -5.79 -13.73
C ALA A 77 -31.21 -6.05 -12.65
N LEU A 78 -30.42 -7.12 -12.81
CA LEU A 78 -29.29 -7.42 -11.94
C LEU A 78 -28.02 -6.67 -12.40
N SER A 79 -27.77 -6.55 -13.71
CA SER A 79 -26.67 -5.74 -14.26
C SER A 79 -26.76 -4.27 -13.86
N ALA A 80 -27.97 -3.73 -13.66
CA ALA A 80 -28.20 -2.37 -13.18
C ALA A 80 -27.90 -2.17 -11.67
N LYS A 81 -27.42 -3.19 -10.97
CA LYS A 81 -27.14 -3.18 -9.52
C LYS A 81 -25.73 -3.71 -9.23
N PRO A 82 -24.66 -2.95 -9.55
CA PRO A 82 -23.27 -3.39 -9.38
C PRO A 82 -22.92 -3.76 -7.93
N GLU A 83 -23.43 -3.03 -6.93
CA GLU A 83 -23.22 -3.35 -5.50
C GLU A 83 -23.83 -4.72 -5.11
N LEU A 84 -25.00 -5.05 -5.66
CA LEU A 84 -25.63 -6.35 -5.44
C LEU A 84 -24.82 -7.47 -6.12
N LEU A 85 -24.30 -7.20 -7.32
CA LEU A 85 -23.42 -8.12 -8.04
C LEU A 85 -22.15 -8.44 -7.25
N GLU A 86 -21.47 -7.42 -6.74
CA GLU A 86 -20.29 -7.59 -5.86
C GLU A 86 -20.63 -8.42 -4.62
N THR A 87 -21.76 -8.12 -3.98
CA THR A 87 -22.25 -8.87 -2.82
C THR A 87 -22.47 -10.35 -3.15
N LEU A 88 -23.15 -10.65 -4.26
CA LEU A 88 -23.41 -12.03 -4.70
C LEU A 88 -22.12 -12.78 -5.05
N ILE A 89 -21.20 -12.14 -5.77
CA ILE A 89 -19.88 -12.69 -6.08
C ILE A 89 -19.14 -13.02 -4.77
N LYS A 90 -19.15 -12.10 -3.81
CA LYS A 90 -18.45 -12.25 -2.53
C LYS A 90 -18.98 -13.44 -1.73
N VAL A 91 -20.29 -13.49 -1.46
CA VAL A 91 -20.86 -14.58 -0.63
C VAL A 91 -20.69 -15.96 -1.26
N LEU A 92 -20.67 -16.05 -2.60
CA LEU A 92 -20.41 -17.30 -3.32
C LEU A 92 -18.93 -17.67 -3.33
N LYS A 93 -18.01 -16.71 -3.49
CA LYS A 93 -16.57 -16.93 -3.38
C LYS A 93 -16.18 -17.37 -1.97
N ASP A 94 -16.78 -16.76 -0.96
CA ASP A 94 -16.54 -17.02 0.47
C ASP A 94 -17.29 -18.25 0.99
N ARG A 95 -18.17 -18.85 0.18
CA ARG A 95 -19.01 -19.99 0.55
C ARG A 95 -19.87 -19.69 1.79
N ASP A 96 -20.30 -18.45 1.94
CA ASP A 96 -21.23 -18.04 2.99
C ASP A 96 -22.66 -18.49 2.68
N MET A 97 -22.95 -18.67 1.39
CA MET A 97 -24.23 -19.13 0.90
C MET A 97 -24.06 -20.41 0.06
N PRO A 98 -24.94 -21.41 0.23
CA PRO A 98 -26.08 -21.46 1.16
C PRO A 98 -25.66 -21.55 2.65
N PRO A 99 -26.54 -21.20 3.61
CA PRO A 99 -26.22 -21.25 5.05
C PRO A 99 -25.96 -22.70 5.52
N GLU A 100 -25.35 -22.86 6.69
CA GLU A 100 -24.91 -24.17 7.22
C GLU A 100 -26.03 -25.22 7.37
N ASP A 101 -27.29 -24.77 7.53
CA ASP A 101 -28.48 -25.61 7.64
C ASP A 101 -29.07 -26.06 6.28
N GLU A 102 -28.52 -25.57 5.16
CA GLU A 102 -28.93 -25.93 3.81
C GLU A 102 -27.84 -26.73 3.08
N PRO A 103 -28.20 -27.56 2.08
CA PRO A 103 -27.22 -28.29 1.28
C PRO A 103 -26.24 -27.33 0.58
N PRO A 104 -24.93 -27.64 0.57
CA PRO A 104 -23.94 -26.80 -0.08
C PRO A 104 -24.15 -26.78 -1.59
N LEU A 105 -23.89 -25.64 -2.22
CA LEU A 105 -23.95 -25.50 -3.68
C LEU A 105 -22.86 -26.37 -4.33
N PRO A 106 -23.17 -27.20 -5.35
CA PRO A 106 -22.17 -27.98 -6.07
C PRO A 106 -21.04 -27.10 -6.61
N GLU A 107 -19.79 -27.56 -6.50
CA GLU A 107 -18.62 -26.73 -6.79
C GLU A 107 -18.58 -26.19 -8.23
N ASN A 108 -19.01 -27.00 -9.20
CA ASN A 108 -19.07 -26.58 -10.60
C ASN A 108 -20.13 -25.49 -10.83
N GLU A 109 -21.31 -25.63 -10.21
CA GLU A 109 -22.38 -24.64 -10.30
C GLU A 109 -21.97 -23.32 -9.64
N ARG A 110 -21.36 -23.39 -8.45
CA ARG A 110 -20.81 -22.23 -7.75
C ARG A 110 -19.79 -21.47 -8.61
N LYS A 111 -18.82 -22.18 -9.19
CA LYS A 111 -17.80 -21.57 -10.05
C LYS A 111 -18.40 -20.93 -11.29
N ASN A 112 -19.31 -21.64 -11.98
CA ASN A 112 -19.98 -21.11 -13.17
C ASN A 112 -20.81 -19.86 -12.84
N MET A 113 -21.48 -19.85 -11.68
CA MET A 113 -22.25 -18.69 -11.23
C MET A 113 -21.36 -17.50 -10.88
N VAL A 114 -20.22 -17.73 -10.20
CA VAL A 114 -19.24 -16.67 -9.93
C VAL A 114 -18.71 -16.07 -11.22
N VAL A 115 -18.26 -16.89 -12.17
CA VAL A 115 -17.74 -16.40 -13.47
C VAL A 115 -18.80 -15.59 -14.22
N TRP A 116 -20.05 -16.05 -14.22
CA TRP A 116 -21.14 -15.33 -14.87
C TRP A 116 -21.42 -13.96 -14.20
N LEU A 117 -21.48 -13.91 -12.86
CA LEU A 117 -21.69 -12.66 -12.13
C LEU A 117 -20.51 -11.70 -12.33
N GLU A 118 -19.28 -12.19 -12.34
CA GLU A 118 -18.07 -11.38 -12.59
C GLU A 118 -18.08 -10.78 -14.00
N GLN A 119 -18.42 -11.57 -15.01
CA GLN A 119 -18.54 -11.07 -16.38
C GLN A 119 -19.62 -9.99 -16.46
N MET A 120 -20.77 -10.22 -15.85
CA MET A 120 -21.87 -9.24 -15.83
C MET A 120 -21.50 -7.96 -15.08
N LEU A 121 -20.79 -8.07 -13.96
CA LEU A 121 -20.27 -6.93 -13.21
C LEU A 121 -19.28 -6.14 -14.07
N SER A 122 -18.31 -6.82 -14.68
CA SER A 122 -17.32 -6.18 -15.56
C SER A 122 -17.97 -5.46 -16.74
N GLU A 123 -19.03 -6.02 -17.33
CA GLU A 123 -19.79 -5.39 -18.40
C GLU A 123 -20.56 -4.16 -17.89
N SER A 124 -21.18 -4.24 -16.71
CA SER A 124 -21.94 -3.13 -16.10
C SER A 124 -21.06 -1.94 -15.71
N LEU A 125 -19.80 -2.19 -15.35
CA LEU A 125 -18.86 -1.17 -14.88
C LEU A 125 -18.07 -0.49 -16.00
N LYS A 126 -18.21 -0.97 -17.25
CA LYS A 126 -17.36 -0.54 -18.37
C LYS A 126 -17.45 0.97 -18.66
N ASP A 127 -18.61 1.55 -18.39
CA ASP A 127 -18.88 2.98 -18.60
C ASP A 127 -19.00 3.76 -17.27
N GLU A 128 -18.74 3.11 -16.13
CA GLU A 128 -18.74 3.77 -14.82
C GLU A 128 -17.43 4.55 -14.63
N PRO A 129 -17.50 5.84 -14.23
CA PRO A 129 -16.31 6.62 -13.94
C PRO A 129 -15.62 6.10 -12.67
N PHE A 130 -14.29 6.23 -12.64
CA PHE A 130 -13.53 6.05 -11.40
C PHE A 130 -13.98 7.07 -10.35
N LEU A 131 -13.80 6.73 -9.08
CA LEU A 131 -13.99 7.71 -8.01
C LEU A 131 -13.00 8.87 -8.21
N HIS A 132 -13.52 10.09 -8.14
CA HIS A 132 -12.69 11.28 -8.18
C HIS A 132 -11.78 11.34 -6.96
N THR A 133 -10.50 11.61 -7.14
CA THR A 133 -9.57 11.94 -6.05
C THR A 133 -9.66 13.44 -5.77
N PRO A 134 -10.20 13.87 -4.61
CA PRO A 134 -10.29 15.29 -4.28
C PRO A 134 -8.92 15.97 -4.21
N ILE A 135 -8.92 17.29 -4.42
CA ILE A 135 -7.75 18.13 -4.12
C ILE A 135 -7.32 17.88 -2.68
N ARG A 136 -6.04 17.56 -2.48
CA ARG A 136 -5.48 17.26 -1.16
C ARG A 136 -4.16 17.96 -0.93
N ARG A 137 -3.88 18.31 0.33
CA ARG A 137 -2.54 18.75 0.72
C ARG A 137 -1.57 17.58 0.84
N MET A 138 -0.29 17.90 0.92
CA MET A 138 0.71 16.99 1.46
C MET A 138 0.41 16.66 2.92
N ASN A 139 0.59 15.39 3.28
CA ASN A 139 0.69 15.01 4.68
C ASN A 139 2.10 15.38 5.23
N ARG A 140 2.31 15.23 6.54
CA ARG A 140 3.57 15.59 7.19
C ARG A 140 4.81 14.92 6.60
N PHE A 141 4.71 13.63 6.28
CA PHE A 141 5.80 12.87 5.68
C PHE A 141 6.13 13.39 4.27
N GLN A 142 5.09 13.62 3.44
CA GLN A 142 5.23 14.15 2.09
C GLN A 142 5.78 15.58 2.07
N TYR A 143 5.31 16.46 2.95
CA TYR A 143 5.79 17.85 3.03
C TYR A 143 7.27 17.90 3.34
N ASN A 144 7.71 17.14 4.35
CA ASN A 144 9.13 17.05 4.68
C ASN A 144 9.97 16.61 3.48
N ASN A 145 9.59 15.50 2.84
CA ASN A 145 10.33 14.96 1.70
C ASN A 145 10.34 15.91 0.50
N ALA A 146 9.22 16.60 0.24
CA ALA A 146 9.11 17.61 -0.80
C ALA A 146 10.07 18.77 -0.57
N VAL A 147 10.18 19.28 0.67
CA VAL A 147 11.14 20.33 1.01
C VAL A 147 12.58 19.82 0.94
N VAL A 148 12.85 18.59 1.42
CA VAL A 148 14.17 17.95 1.29
C VAL A 148 14.59 17.88 -0.17
N ASP A 149 13.72 17.42 -1.06
CA ASP A 149 14.05 17.30 -2.49
C ASP A 149 14.15 18.66 -3.16
N LEU A 150 13.24 19.59 -2.85
CA LEU A 150 13.24 20.95 -3.42
C LEU A 150 14.52 21.71 -3.09
N LEU A 151 15.00 21.60 -1.84
CA LEU A 151 16.23 22.25 -1.38
C LEU A 151 17.48 21.38 -1.61
N GLU A 152 17.30 20.15 -2.08
CA GLU A 152 18.34 19.14 -2.22
C GLU A 152 19.13 18.94 -0.91
N SER A 153 18.39 18.87 0.20
CA SER A 153 18.91 18.73 1.57
C SER A 153 19.48 17.33 1.82
N ASP A 154 20.56 17.26 2.59
CA ASP A 154 21.16 15.99 3.07
C ASP A 154 20.52 15.47 4.37
N ARG A 155 19.53 16.18 4.90
CA ARG A 155 18.83 15.80 6.13
C ARG A 155 17.36 16.18 6.10
N GLU A 156 16.60 15.56 7.00
CA GLU A 156 15.21 15.90 7.23
C GLU A 156 15.06 17.35 7.71
N ILE A 157 13.92 17.95 7.39
CA ILE A 157 13.60 19.33 7.78
C ILE A 157 13.11 19.38 9.21
N PHE A 158 12.37 18.37 9.64
CA PHE A 158 11.93 18.21 11.02
C PHE A 158 11.87 16.73 11.40
N ARG A 159 11.60 16.47 12.68
CA ARG A 159 11.47 15.11 13.21
C ARG A 159 10.25 14.40 12.60
N LEU A 160 10.49 13.27 11.94
CA LEU A 160 9.46 12.39 11.38
C LEU A 160 9.20 11.20 12.30
N ASN A 161 8.07 11.24 12.98
CA ASN A 161 7.68 10.23 13.97
C ASN A 161 7.08 8.98 13.33
N GLU A 162 6.55 9.13 12.11
CA GLU A 162 5.91 8.13 11.27
C GLU A 162 6.90 7.10 10.74
N ARG A 163 8.14 7.52 10.44
CA ARG A 163 9.20 6.62 10.01
C ARG A 163 9.70 5.80 11.21
N LEU A 164 9.11 4.62 11.40
CA LEU A 164 9.31 3.76 12.57
C LEU A 164 10.71 3.15 12.65
N MET A 165 11.29 2.79 11.50
CA MET A 165 12.64 2.23 11.38
C MET A 165 13.60 3.28 10.77
N ARG A 166 14.80 3.38 11.32
CA ARG A 166 15.90 4.19 10.78
C ARG A 166 17.02 3.27 10.33
N ARG A 167 17.51 3.47 9.10
CA ARG A 167 18.70 2.80 8.57
C ARG A 167 19.94 3.52 9.12
N ARG A 168 20.90 2.76 9.65
CA ARG A 168 22.17 3.31 10.20
C ARG A 168 23.38 2.98 9.33
N GLU A 169 23.13 2.36 8.18
CA GLU A 169 24.09 2.00 7.16
C GLU A 169 23.46 2.27 5.79
N ASP A 170 24.30 2.57 4.79
CA ASP A 170 23.88 2.80 3.40
C ASP A 170 23.69 1.46 2.66
N TYR A 171 22.70 0.67 3.11
CA TYR A 171 22.38 -0.64 2.52
C TYR A 171 21.21 -0.61 1.54
N PHE A 172 20.38 0.44 1.53
CA PHE A 172 19.19 0.49 0.69
C PHE A 172 19.58 0.81 -0.76
N LYS A 173 19.90 -0.24 -1.52
CA LYS A 173 20.42 -0.17 -2.89
C LYS A 173 19.59 -1.04 -3.83
N PRO A 174 18.34 -0.64 -4.14
CA PRO A 174 17.40 -1.45 -4.91
C PRO A 174 17.93 -1.83 -6.31
N GLU A 175 18.78 -1.00 -6.91
CA GLU A 175 19.44 -1.26 -8.19
C GLU A 175 20.36 -2.50 -8.18
N THR A 176 20.89 -2.86 -7.00
CA THR A 176 21.77 -4.03 -6.85
C THR A 176 21.02 -5.35 -6.76
N LYS A 177 19.69 -5.29 -6.53
CA LYS A 177 18.83 -6.43 -6.22
C LYS A 177 19.34 -7.36 -5.12
N LYS A 178 20.13 -6.83 -4.18
CA LYS A 178 20.78 -7.63 -3.14
C LYS A 178 20.72 -6.95 -1.78
N MET A 179 20.08 -7.61 -0.82
CA MET A 179 20.10 -7.18 0.57
C MET A 179 21.35 -7.76 1.26
N PRO A 180 22.08 -6.98 2.08
CA PRO A 180 23.17 -7.53 2.90
C PRO A 180 22.68 -8.62 3.87
N ALA A 181 23.56 -9.52 4.29
CA ALA A 181 23.21 -10.57 5.25
C ALA A 181 22.96 -10.05 6.68
N GLN A 182 23.41 -8.84 6.99
CA GLN A 182 23.20 -8.16 8.25
C GLN A 182 23.10 -6.66 8.01
N VAL A 183 22.30 -5.97 8.82
CA VAL A 183 22.11 -4.52 8.73
C VAL A 183 22.02 -3.91 10.13
N ARG A 184 22.46 -2.66 10.26
CA ARG A 184 22.20 -1.84 11.45
C ARG A 184 21.01 -0.94 11.26
N VAL A 185 20.03 -1.09 12.15
CA VAL A 185 18.82 -0.28 12.20
C VAL A 185 18.50 0.13 13.63
N SER A 186 17.73 1.20 13.79
CA SER A 186 17.17 1.60 15.07
C SER A 186 15.68 1.87 14.90
N SER A 187 14.87 1.76 15.95
CA SER A 187 13.48 2.22 15.92
C SER A 187 13.29 3.52 16.71
N ARG A 188 12.42 4.38 16.21
CA ARG A 188 12.29 5.78 16.63
C ARG A 188 11.92 5.98 18.11
N PRO A 189 11.07 5.15 18.76
CA PRO A 189 10.83 5.28 20.20
C PRO A 189 12.09 5.04 21.06
N LEU A 190 13.15 4.50 20.46
CA LEU A 190 14.35 3.99 21.14
C LEU A 190 15.60 4.84 20.86
N SER A 191 15.57 5.63 19.79
CA SER A 191 16.68 6.50 19.40
C SER A 191 16.37 7.95 19.78
N LYS A 192 16.89 8.42 20.92
CA LYS A 192 17.23 9.85 21.06
C LYS A 192 18.45 10.08 20.16
N ASP A 193 18.35 11.00 19.19
CA ASP A 193 19.43 11.56 18.35
C ASP A 193 20.83 10.99 18.69
N ILE A 194 21.12 9.79 18.17
CA ILE A 194 22.24 8.94 18.66
C ILE A 194 23.57 9.64 18.50
N ASP A 195 23.67 10.47 17.48
CA ASP A 195 24.96 11.01 17.14
C ASP A 195 25.35 12.09 18.15
N ASN A 196 24.42 12.71 18.90
CA ASN A 196 24.66 13.92 19.73
C ASN A 196 25.43 15.05 18.99
N GLN A 197 25.68 14.86 17.69
CA GLN A 197 26.48 15.66 16.78
C GLN A 197 25.57 16.39 15.80
N ARG A 198 24.37 15.84 15.51
CA ARG A 198 23.33 16.48 14.69
C ARG A 198 21.92 16.09 15.19
N PRO A 199 21.09 17.04 15.65
CA PRO A 199 19.69 16.74 16.00
C PRO A 199 18.88 16.30 14.77
N GLU A 200 17.83 15.49 14.92
CA GLU A 200 16.90 15.23 13.81
C GLU A 200 16.15 16.52 13.44
N GLY A 201 16.27 16.95 12.17
CA GLY A 201 15.60 18.16 11.67
C GLY A 201 16.45 19.44 11.76
N PHE A 202 16.03 20.46 11.03
CA PHE A 202 16.62 21.80 11.07
C PHE A 202 16.41 22.44 12.46
N LYS A 203 17.41 23.17 12.94
CA LYS A 203 17.36 23.88 14.22
C LYS A 203 16.25 24.93 14.18
N GLY A 204 15.41 24.92 15.22
CA GLY A 204 14.28 25.86 15.35
C GLY A 204 13.04 25.49 14.53
N VAL A 205 13.07 24.39 13.78
CA VAL A 205 11.96 23.96 12.93
C VAL A 205 11.13 22.89 13.64
N ALA A 206 9.87 23.21 13.94
CA ALA A 206 8.92 22.30 14.56
C ALA A 206 7.92 21.78 13.52
N SER A 207 7.68 20.47 13.53
CA SER A 207 6.69 19.85 12.64
C SER A 207 5.26 20.24 13.03
N PHE A 208 4.34 20.24 12.07
CA PHE A 208 2.90 20.31 12.35
C PHE A 208 2.35 18.97 12.90
N PRO A 209 1.10 18.94 13.42
CA PRO A 209 0.49 17.72 13.93
C PRO A 209 0.51 16.57 12.92
N GLN A 210 0.62 15.34 13.42
CA GLN A 210 0.62 14.15 12.59
C GLN A 210 -0.75 13.92 11.96
N ASP A 211 -0.76 13.63 10.66
CA ASP A 211 -1.95 13.15 9.97
C ASP A 211 -2.29 11.73 10.43
N LYS A 212 -3.54 11.51 10.81
CA LYS A 212 -4.01 10.18 11.18
C LYS A 212 -4.36 9.40 9.93
N ARG A 213 -4.06 8.11 9.96
CA ARG A 213 -4.54 7.15 8.98
C ARG A 213 -6.08 7.15 8.96
N ALA A 214 -6.67 7.14 7.77
CA ALA A 214 -8.10 6.86 7.62
C ALA A 214 -8.46 5.47 8.19
N GLU A 215 -9.71 5.27 8.59
CA GLU A 215 -10.19 3.94 8.98
C GLU A 215 -10.09 3.00 7.75
N HIS A 216 -9.37 1.89 7.91
CA HIS A 216 -9.02 0.97 6.80
C HIS A 216 -8.26 1.58 5.60
N GLY A 217 -7.82 2.84 5.69
CA GLY A 217 -7.07 3.52 4.62
C GLY A 217 -5.65 3.89 5.04
N TYR A 218 -5.15 4.99 4.46
CA TYR A 218 -3.79 5.51 4.61
C TYR A 218 -3.80 6.98 5.02
N ASP A 219 -2.69 7.49 5.56
CA ASP A 219 -2.52 8.88 5.96
C ASP A 219 -2.37 9.86 4.77
N ASN A 220 -2.37 9.35 3.54
CA ASN A 220 -2.38 10.13 2.32
C ASN A 220 -3.79 10.27 1.70
N ARG A 221 -4.84 9.73 2.35
CA ARG A 221 -6.23 9.80 1.88
C ARG A 221 -6.72 11.23 1.72
N ALA A 222 -7.11 11.58 0.50
CA ALA A 222 -7.46 12.94 0.10
C ALA A 222 -8.59 13.56 0.93
N ASP A 223 -9.65 12.80 1.17
CA ASP A 223 -10.85 13.16 1.95
C ASP A 223 -10.59 13.35 3.45
N HIS A 224 -9.47 12.84 3.97
CA HIS A 224 -9.06 13.01 5.37
C HIS A 224 -8.05 14.15 5.57
N LEU A 225 -7.42 14.66 4.51
CA LEU A 225 -6.39 15.70 4.57
C LEU A 225 -6.97 17.11 4.49
N THR A 226 -7.85 17.42 5.44
CA THR A 226 -8.43 18.76 5.60
C THR A 226 -7.42 19.77 6.17
N LEU A 227 -7.72 21.06 6.01
CA LEU A 227 -6.91 22.17 6.51
C LEU A 227 -7.75 23.07 7.43
N SER A 228 -7.62 22.86 8.75
CA SER A 228 -8.24 23.75 9.73
C SER A 228 -7.44 25.07 9.85
N PRO A 229 -8.05 26.16 10.36
CA PRO A 229 -7.33 27.42 10.58
C PRO A 229 -6.06 27.27 11.43
N LEU A 230 -6.11 26.46 12.50
CA LEU A 230 -4.95 26.18 13.36
C LEU A 230 -3.83 25.44 12.61
N LEU A 231 -4.21 24.53 11.71
CA LEU A 231 -3.25 23.80 10.90
C LEU A 231 -2.63 24.73 9.83
N MET A 232 -3.42 25.62 9.23
CA MET A 232 -2.93 26.65 8.31
C MET A 232 -1.91 27.57 8.98
N GLU A 233 -2.19 28.06 10.19
CA GLU A 233 -1.23 28.84 10.98
C GLU A 233 0.07 28.05 11.24
N SER A 234 -0.07 26.77 11.57
CA SER A 234 1.09 25.88 11.79
C SER A 234 1.94 25.72 10.52
N PHE A 235 1.31 25.63 9.34
CA PHE A 235 2.03 25.57 8.05
C PHE A 235 2.76 26.86 7.72
N LEU A 236 2.11 28.02 7.90
CA LEU A 236 2.73 29.32 7.66
C LEU A 236 3.93 29.52 8.59
N LYS A 237 3.77 29.22 9.88
CA LYS A 237 4.87 29.27 10.85
C LYS A 237 5.99 28.30 10.49
N LEU A 238 5.66 27.09 10.05
CA LEU A 238 6.65 26.11 9.60
C LEU A 238 7.48 26.67 8.44
N SER A 239 6.84 27.20 7.40
CA SER A 239 7.53 27.77 6.24
C SER A 239 8.50 28.89 6.61
N GLN A 240 8.09 29.78 7.54
CA GLN A 240 8.94 30.83 8.09
C GLN A 240 10.14 30.25 8.84
N THR A 241 9.92 29.34 9.79
CA THR A 241 11.01 28.75 10.58
C THR A 241 12.02 27.97 9.73
N ILE A 242 11.60 27.33 8.63
CA ILE A 242 12.51 26.69 7.68
C ILE A 242 13.44 27.73 7.04
N SER A 243 12.89 28.84 6.57
CA SER A 243 13.66 29.90 5.90
C SER A 243 14.63 30.64 6.83
N GLU A 244 14.26 30.78 8.10
CA GLU A 244 15.04 31.44 9.16
C GLU A 244 16.06 30.50 9.81
N SER A 245 15.97 29.19 9.58
CA SER A 245 16.85 28.23 10.21
C SER A 245 18.30 28.43 9.76
N PRO A 246 19.28 28.39 10.69
CA PRO A 246 20.69 28.41 10.33
C PRO A 246 21.11 27.16 9.54
N ASP A 247 20.31 26.09 9.56
CA ASP A 247 20.59 24.85 8.85
C ASP A 247 20.21 24.91 7.36
N LEU A 248 19.45 25.93 6.93
CA LEU A 248 19.34 26.29 5.53
C LEU A 248 20.64 26.98 5.10
N ASN A 249 21.64 26.21 4.68
CA ASN A 249 22.98 26.71 4.35
C ASN A 249 23.69 25.84 3.29
N SER A 250 24.86 26.29 2.84
CA SER A 250 25.67 25.62 1.80
C SER A 250 26.19 24.24 2.16
N LYS A 251 26.26 23.89 3.44
CA LYS A 251 26.74 22.58 3.90
C LYS A 251 25.66 21.51 3.85
N GLU A 252 24.41 21.90 4.11
CA GLU A 252 23.29 20.96 4.21
C GLU A 252 22.42 20.93 2.95
N CYS A 253 22.41 22.00 2.15
CA CYS A 253 21.55 22.13 0.96
C CYS A 253 22.40 22.18 -0.31
N ARG A 254 22.35 21.13 -1.14
CA ARG A 254 23.06 21.12 -2.43
C ARG A 254 22.51 22.14 -3.44
N SER A 255 21.29 22.64 -3.22
CA SER A 255 20.73 23.71 -4.04
C SER A 255 21.42 25.07 -3.84
N TRP A 256 22.24 25.21 -2.80
CA TRP A 256 22.86 26.46 -2.40
C TRP A 256 23.55 27.25 -3.53
N PRO A 257 24.43 26.63 -4.35
CA PRO A 257 25.17 27.36 -5.38
C PRO A 257 24.27 27.97 -6.44
N TRP A 258 23.19 27.28 -6.82
CA TRP A 258 22.32 27.74 -7.91
C TRP A 258 21.15 28.59 -7.41
N LEU A 259 20.71 28.42 -6.16
CA LEU A 259 19.53 29.10 -5.62
C LEU A 259 19.86 30.33 -4.76
N PHE A 260 20.86 30.23 -3.88
CA PHE A 260 21.09 31.23 -2.82
C PHE A 260 22.38 32.04 -2.98
N ALA A 261 23.44 31.43 -3.52
CA ALA A 261 24.76 32.06 -3.57
C ALA A 261 24.74 33.42 -4.31
N SER A 262 25.56 34.38 -3.88
CA SER A 262 25.79 35.60 -4.65
C SER A 262 26.42 35.27 -6.01
N PRO A 263 26.12 36.03 -7.08
CA PRO A 263 26.81 35.88 -8.35
C PRO A 263 28.28 36.30 -8.22
N ASP A 264 29.14 35.76 -9.08
CA ASP A 264 30.56 36.12 -9.12
C ASP A 264 30.74 37.58 -9.53
N ASP A 265 31.74 38.26 -8.98
CA ASP A 265 32.02 39.70 -9.19
C ASP A 265 32.25 40.10 -10.66
N GLY A 266 32.44 39.13 -11.56
CA GLY A 266 32.59 39.32 -13.03
C GLY A 266 31.33 39.02 -13.86
N THR A 267 30.17 38.85 -13.23
CA THR A 267 28.94 38.50 -13.94
C THR A 267 28.38 39.70 -14.71
N GLU A 268 28.34 39.62 -16.05
CA GLU A 268 27.78 40.68 -16.91
C GLU A 268 26.24 40.77 -16.86
N LYS A 269 25.56 39.73 -16.36
CA LYS A 269 24.09 39.70 -16.26
C LYS A 269 23.57 40.62 -15.17
N LYS A 270 22.46 41.29 -15.46
CA LYS A 270 21.73 42.08 -14.46
C LYS A 270 21.21 41.16 -13.36
N ILE A 271 21.19 41.65 -12.12
CA ILE A 271 20.72 40.88 -10.95
C ILE A 271 19.29 40.36 -11.14
N GLU A 272 18.44 41.13 -11.81
CA GLU A 272 17.06 40.76 -12.13
C GLU A 272 16.99 39.52 -13.05
N GLU A 273 17.85 39.43 -14.06
CA GLU A 273 17.93 38.27 -14.97
C GLU A 273 18.40 37.02 -14.21
N ILE A 274 19.31 37.19 -13.24
CA ILE A 274 19.78 36.12 -12.36
C ILE A 274 18.63 35.63 -11.48
N ILE A 275 17.90 36.55 -10.83
CA ILE A 275 16.71 36.24 -10.03
C ILE A 275 15.68 35.50 -10.87
N GLN A 276 15.33 36.02 -12.05
CA GLN A 276 14.35 35.39 -12.94
C GLN A 276 14.76 33.97 -13.35
N SER A 277 16.02 33.75 -13.70
CA SER A 277 16.52 32.41 -14.06
C SER A 277 16.42 31.43 -12.89
N ARG A 278 16.76 31.86 -11.66
CA ARG A 278 16.68 31.03 -10.45
C ARG A 278 15.23 30.69 -10.11
N LEU A 279 14.36 31.69 -10.13
CA LEU A 279 12.94 31.54 -9.83
C LEU A 279 12.23 30.67 -10.84
N THR A 280 12.56 30.78 -12.13
CA THR A 280 12.00 29.90 -13.17
C THR A 280 12.24 28.43 -12.83
N LYS A 281 13.47 28.05 -12.47
CA LYS A 281 13.82 26.68 -12.09
C LYS A 281 13.17 26.28 -10.75
N PHE A 282 13.26 27.14 -9.75
CA PHE A 282 12.78 26.85 -8.39
C PHE A 282 11.25 26.69 -8.34
N LEU A 283 10.51 27.65 -8.91
CA LEU A 283 9.05 27.64 -8.91
C LEU A 283 8.51 26.50 -9.77
N ARG A 284 9.17 26.13 -10.88
CA ARG A 284 8.80 24.94 -11.68
C ARG A 284 8.83 23.67 -10.84
N ARG A 285 9.86 23.47 -10.02
CA ARG A 285 9.97 22.31 -9.11
C ARG A 285 8.97 22.39 -7.96
N ALA A 286 8.82 23.56 -7.34
CA ALA A 286 7.92 23.75 -6.21
C ALA A 286 6.45 23.53 -6.59
N PHE A 287 6.02 24.07 -7.73
CA PHE A 287 4.63 23.98 -8.21
C PHE A 287 4.39 22.77 -9.12
N ARG A 288 5.46 22.02 -9.45
CA ARG A 288 5.44 20.76 -10.21
C ARG A 288 4.89 20.91 -11.63
N ARG A 289 5.01 22.11 -12.18
CA ARG A 289 4.52 22.51 -13.52
C ARG A 289 5.22 23.79 -13.98
N PRO A 290 5.16 24.15 -15.27
CA PRO A 290 5.62 25.43 -15.76
C PRO A 290 4.86 26.54 -15.06
N VAL A 291 5.60 27.58 -14.68
CA VAL A 291 5.05 28.71 -13.94
C VAL A 291 4.56 29.74 -14.96
N ASP A 292 3.35 30.24 -14.77
CA ASP A 292 2.83 31.24 -15.69
C ASP A 292 3.66 32.54 -15.58
N PRO A 293 3.84 33.28 -16.69
CA PRO A 293 4.70 34.47 -16.70
C PRO A 293 4.26 35.54 -15.71
N VAL A 294 2.97 35.67 -15.41
CA VAL A 294 2.45 36.69 -14.48
C VAL A 294 2.84 36.36 -13.04
N THR A 295 2.70 35.09 -12.64
CA THR A 295 3.15 34.63 -11.32
C THR A 295 4.66 34.74 -11.19
N LEU A 296 5.43 34.36 -12.22
CA LEU A 296 6.89 34.50 -12.21
C LEU A 296 7.31 35.96 -12.04
N ASP A 297 6.74 36.88 -12.81
CA ASP A 297 7.02 38.32 -12.75
C ASP A 297 6.74 38.90 -11.34
N ARG A 298 5.65 38.49 -10.68
CA ARG A 298 5.37 38.90 -9.29
C ARG A 298 6.48 38.49 -8.32
N PHE A 299 7.01 37.28 -8.45
CA PHE A 299 8.13 36.83 -7.60
C PHE A 299 9.44 37.56 -7.93
N VAL A 300 9.70 37.80 -9.21
CA VAL A 300 10.87 38.57 -9.65
C VAL A 300 10.80 39.99 -9.10
N GLN A 301 9.67 40.68 -9.22
CA GLN A 301 9.48 42.03 -8.69
C GLN A 301 9.62 42.07 -7.16
N PHE A 302 9.04 41.10 -6.45
CA PHE A 302 9.21 40.98 -5.00
C PHE A 302 10.68 40.82 -4.59
N ALA A 303 11.41 39.92 -5.25
CA ALA A 303 12.82 39.67 -4.96
C ALA A 303 13.71 40.87 -5.34
N SER A 304 13.51 41.43 -6.53
CA SER A 304 14.25 42.61 -7.01
C SER A 304 14.04 43.82 -6.10
N LYS A 305 12.81 44.03 -5.60
CA LYS A 305 12.52 45.09 -4.63
C LYS A 305 13.25 44.90 -3.30
N GLN A 306 13.21 43.70 -2.72
CA GLN A 306 13.95 43.44 -1.48
C GLN A 306 15.46 43.67 -1.66
N HIS A 307 16.00 43.27 -2.81
CA HIS A 307 17.40 43.49 -3.10
C HIS A 307 17.73 44.98 -3.27
N SER A 308 16.88 45.77 -3.95
CA SER A 308 17.06 47.23 -4.06
C SER A 308 16.96 47.94 -2.72
N ASP A 309 16.21 47.38 -1.77
CA ASP A 309 16.09 47.89 -0.39
C ASP A 309 17.32 47.52 0.48
N GLY A 310 18.36 46.92 -0.11
CA GLY A 310 19.64 46.62 0.54
C GLY A 310 19.75 45.23 1.16
N VAL A 311 18.77 44.35 0.97
CA VAL A 311 18.83 42.96 1.43
C VAL A 311 19.79 42.16 0.53
N SER A 312 20.67 41.36 1.13
CA SER A 312 21.57 40.49 0.36
C SER A 312 20.78 39.49 -0.48
N LEU A 313 21.29 39.13 -1.66
CA LEU A 313 20.63 38.16 -2.53
C LEU A 313 20.34 36.84 -1.81
N GLU A 314 21.25 36.37 -0.95
CA GLU A 314 21.02 35.18 -0.12
C GLU A 314 19.75 35.33 0.73
N ASN A 315 19.63 36.42 1.49
CA ASN A 315 18.50 36.64 2.38
C ASN A 315 17.21 36.88 1.59
N THR A 316 17.28 37.58 0.45
CA THR A 316 16.15 37.72 -0.48
C THR A 316 15.65 36.36 -0.94
N MET A 317 16.53 35.46 -1.36
CA MET A 317 16.15 34.13 -1.83
C MET A 317 15.65 33.23 -0.68
N ARG A 318 16.19 33.36 0.54
CA ARG A 318 15.63 32.74 1.75
C ARG A 318 14.18 33.15 1.98
N SER A 319 13.87 34.45 1.89
CA SER A 319 12.50 34.95 2.03
C SER A 319 11.58 34.40 0.95
N VAL A 320 12.03 34.34 -0.31
CA VAL A 320 11.23 33.76 -1.40
C VAL A 320 10.94 32.28 -1.14
N VAL A 321 11.93 31.51 -0.69
CA VAL A 321 11.72 30.10 -0.31
C VAL A 321 10.67 29.99 0.80
N GLY A 322 10.77 30.80 1.86
CA GLY A 322 9.77 30.82 2.94
C GLY A 322 8.35 31.09 2.42
N VAL A 323 8.18 32.09 1.55
CA VAL A 323 6.89 32.41 0.92
C VAL A 323 6.36 31.21 0.13
N VAL A 324 7.17 30.64 -0.76
CA VAL A 324 6.76 29.53 -1.64
C VAL A 324 6.37 28.29 -0.83
N LEU A 325 7.11 27.97 0.24
CA LEU A 325 6.81 26.84 1.12
C LEU A 325 5.49 26.97 1.90
N GLY A 326 4.99 28.20 2.05
CA GLY A 326 3.70 28.50 2.68
C GLY A 326 2.53 28.59 1.70
N MET A 327 2.76 28.50 0.39
CA MET A 327 1.72 28.68 -0.62
C MET A 327 0.87 27.42 -0.87
N PRO A 328 -0.41 27.60 -1.25
CA PRO A 328 -1.25 26.50 -1.73
C PRO A 328 -0.64 25.72 -2.91
N ASP A 329 -0.03 26.41 -3.87
CA ASP A 329 0.61 25.76 -5.04
C ASP A 329 1.75 24.81 -4.65
N PHE A 330 2.45 25.07 -3.55
CA PHE A 330 3.41 24.13 -3.01
C PHE A 330 2.72 23.03 -2.21
N LEU A 331 1.83 23.39 -1.28
CA LEU A 331 1.23 22.48 -0.31
C LEU A 331 0.25 21.45 -0.91
N TYR A 332 -0.50 21.83 -1.95
CA TYR A 332 -1.59 21.03 -2.52
C TYR A 332 -1.23 20.32 -3.82
N PHE A 333 -1.74 19.10 -3.96
CA PHE A 333 -1.80 18.41 -5.24
C PHE A 333 -3.13 18.75 -5.90
N TYR A 334 -3.02 19.36 -7.07
CA TYR A 334 -4.16 19.68 -7.91
C TYR A 334 -4.26 18.62 -9.00
N GLU A 335 -5.35 17.87 -8.98
CA GLU A 335 -5.81 17.11 -10.13
C GLU A 335 -7.01 17.87 -10.66
N ALA A 336 -6.78 18.81 -11.58
CA ALA A 336 -7.84 19.71 -12.03
C ALA A 336 -8.87 18.90 -12.85
N PRO A 337 -10.19 19.08 -12.67
CA PRO A 337 -11.16 18.53 -13.62
C PRO A 337 -10.81 19.02 -15.03
N LYS A 338 -10.99 18.18 -16.06
CA LYS A 338 -10.86 18.65 -17.45
C LYS A 338 -11.87 19.76 -17.68
N VAL A 339 -11.42 21.01 -17.70
CA VAL A 339 -12.20 22.10 -18.30
C VAL A 339 -12.09 21.88 -19.80
N GLU A 340 -13.22 21.61 -20.46
CA GLU A 340 -13.28 21.58 -21.91
C GLU A 340 -12.81 22.93 -22.45
N THR A 341 -11.60 22.97 -23.02
CA THR A 341 -11.21 24.09 -23.85
C THR A 341 -12.01 24.00 -25.14
N ILE A 342 -12.80 25.04 -25.42
CA ILE A 342 -13.69 25.18 -26.58
C ILE A 342 -12.95 24.97 -27.93
N ASP A 343 -11.61 25.02 -27.96
CA ASP A 343 -10.82 25.08 -29.19
C ASP A 343 -10.02 23.83 -29.55
N GLY A 344 -10.20 22.68 -28.88
CA GLY A 344 -9.71 21.37 -29.36
C GLY A 344 -8.19 21.21 -29.60
N LYS A 345 -7.33 22.13 -29.14
CA LYS A 345 -5.87 22.04 -29.31
C LYS A 345 -5.26 21.06 -28.30
N GLY A 346 -5.01 19.83 -28.75
CA GLY A 346 -4.62 18.67 -27.94
C GLY A 346 -3.23 18.68 -27.28
N THR A 347 -2.37 19.69 -27.47
CA THR A 347 -1.00 19.71 -26.90
C THR A 347 -0.97 20.19 -25.45
N ASN A 348 -1.75 21.22 -25.10
CA ASN A 348 -1.75 21.79 -23.74
C ASN A 348 -2.54 20.93 -22.74
N ALA A 349 -3.56 20.21 -23.21
CA ALA A 349 -4.32 19.28 -22.37
C ALA A 349 -3.51 18.03 -22.01
N GLN A 350 -2.69 17.53 -22.96
CA GLN A 350 -1.83 16.37 -22.74
C GLN A 350 -0.67 16.70 -21.80
N SER A 351 0.02 17.84 -21.99
CA SER A 351 1.13 18.24 -21.10
C SER A 351 0.64 18.45 -19.66
N SER A 352 -0.53 19.05 -19.47
CA SER A 352 -1.15 19.19 -18.14
C SER A 352 -1.40 17.83 -17.46
N ALA A 353 -1.96 16.86 -18.20
CA ALA A 353 -2.17 15.50 -17.70
C ALA A 353 -0.86 14.78 -17.35
N ASP A 354 0.19 15.00 -18.13
CA ASP A 354 1.50 14.42 -17.85
C ASP A 354 2.17 15.04 -16.60
N PHE A 355 1.96 16.33 -16.28
CA PHE A 355 2.46 16.92 -15.02
C PHE A 355 1.79 16.33 -13.78
N GLU A 356 0.49 16.05 -13.88
CA GLU A 356 -0.25 15.35 -12.83
C GLU A 356 0.21 13.89 -12.73
N LEU A 357 0.44 13.20 -13.85
CA LEU A 357 1.04 11.86 -13.85
C LEU A 357 2.43 11.84 -13.21
N ALA A 358 3.30 12.81 -13.53
CA ALA A 358 4.60 12.97 -12.89
C ALA A 358 4.46 13.15 -11.37
N SER A 359 3.49 13.95 -10.93
CA SER A 359 3.20 14.16 -9.51
C SER A 359 2.69 12.88 -8.84
N ARG A 360 1.76 12.14 -9.46
CA ARG A 360 1.25 10.85 -8.96
C ARG A 360 2.36 9.81 -8.82
N LEU A 361 3.23 9.69 -9.82
CA LEU A 361 4.40 8.79 -9.78
C LEU A 361 5.35 9.16 -8.64
N ALA A 362 5.68 10.44 -8.48
CA ALA A 362 6.60 10.91 -7.45
C ALA A 362 6.02 10.72 -6.04
N LEU A 363 4.71 10.93 -5.87
CA LEU A 363 4.02 10.66 -4.62
C LEU A 363 4.03 9.19 -4.27
N PHE A 364 3.73 8.33 -5.24
CA PHE A 364 3.64 6.89 -5.02
C PHE A 364 5.00 6.29 -4.66
N PHE A 365 6.04 6.56 -5.47
CA PHE A 365 7.34 5.92 -5.31
C PHE A 365 8.28 6.66 -4.36
N TRP A 366 8.21 7.99 -4.30
CA TRP A 366 9.16 8.80 -3.52
C TRP A 366 8.51 9.63 -2.41
N SER A 367 7.18 9.58 -2.26
CA SER A 367 6.45 10.39 -1.29
C SER A 367 6.87 11.87 -1.30
N SER A 368 7.06 12.43 -2.50
CA SER A 368 7.69 13.75 -2.72
C SER A 368 7.29 14.36 -4.08
N ILE A 369 7.94 15.45 -4.47
CA ILE A 369 7.81 16.11 -5.78
C ILE A 369 8.55 15.36 -6.89
N PRO A 370 8.10 15.45 -8.16
CA PRO A 370 8.82 14.92 -9.31
C PRO A 370 10.20 15.59 -9.49
N ASP A 371 11.13 14.85 -10.09
CA ASP A 371 12.42 15.38 -10.50
C ASP A 371 12.35 16.06 -11.87
N ASP A 372 13.43 16.77 -12.23
CA ASP A 372 13.49 17.54 -13.48
C ASP A 372 13.26 16.66 -14.71
N LEU A 373 13.73 15.40 -14.71
CA LEU A 373 13.52 14.46 -15.81
C LEU A 373 12.03 14.14 -16.03
N LEU A 374 11.27 13.86 -14.95
CA LEU A 374 9.83 13.65 -15.07
C LEU A 374 9.10 14.90 -15.56
N LEU A 375 9.47 16.07 -15.02
CA LEU A 375 8.89 17.34 -15.44
C LEU A 375 9.19 17.66 -16.91
N ASP A 376 10.41 17.37 -17.39
CA ASP A 376 10.82 17.58 -18.78
C ASP A 376 10.07 16.66 -19.75
N LEU A 377 9.84 15.40 -19.36
CA LEU A 377 9.05 14.47 -20.15
C LEU A 377 7.58 14.89 -20.19
N ALA A 378 7.05 15.38 -19.07
CA ALA A 378 5.69 15.88 -18.98
C ALA A 378 5.46 17.14 -19.82
N GLU A 379 6.42 18.06 -19.80
CA GLU A 379 6.40 19.27 -20.62
C GLU A 379 6.35 18.95 -22.12
N LYS A 380 7.04 17.89 -22.53
CA LYS A 380 7.05 17.38 -23.91
C LYS A 380 5.83 16.53 -24.26
N GLY A 381 4.94 16.23 -23.31
CA GLY A 381 3.81 15.32 -23.50
C GLY A 381 4.22 13.88 -23.83
N GLN A 382 5.40 13.46 -23.35
CA GLN A 382 6.00 12.14 -23.63
C GLN A 382 5.87 11.16 -22.48
N LEU A 383 5.49 11.62 -21.28
CA LEU A 383 5.47 10.77 -20.09
C LEU A 383 4.36 9.73 -20.16
N SER A 384 3.24 10.04 -20.80
CA SER A 384 2.12 9.10 -21.00
C SER A 384 2.40 8.02 -22.07
N ASP A 385 3.51 8.10 -22.82
CA ASP A 385 3.89 6.99 -23.71
C ASP A 385 4.24 5.75 -22.88
N SER A 386 3.64 4.61 -23.22
CA SER A 386 3.74 3.38 -22.43
C SER A 386 5.19 2.92 -22.22
N LYS A 387 6.07 3.07 -23.23
CA LYS A 387 7.48 2.66 -23.11
C LYS A 387 8.27 3.65 -22.27
N VAL A 388 8.06 4.95 -22.46
CA VAL A 388 8.68 6.00 -21.64
C VAL A 388 8.25 5.84 -20.17
N LEU A 389 6.96 5.73 -19.91
CA LEU A 389 6.39 5.52 -18.59
C LEU A 389 7.00 4.29 -17.90
N SER A 390 6.99 3.14 -18.59
CA SER A 390 7.59 1.90 -18.09
C SER A 390 9.06 2.10 -17.69
N SER A 391 9.85 2.77 -18.53
CA SER A 391 11.26 3.07 -18.23
C SER A 391 11.43 4.02 -17.06
N GLN A 392 10.55 5.02 -16.90
CA GLN A 392 10.60 5.93 -15.76
C GLN A 392 10.22 5.24 -14.46
N ILE A 393 9.22 4.35 -14.46
CA ILE A 393 8.86 3.54 -13.30
C ILE A 393 10.06 2.70 -12.84
N ASP A 394 10.73 1.99 -13.77
CA ASP A 394 11.90 1.17 -13.45
C ASP A 394 13.04 2.01 -12.84
N ARG A 395 13.27 3.22 -13.39
CA ARG A 395 14.24 4.18 -12.86
C ARG A 395 13.88 4.61 -11.44
N MET A 396 12.62 4.96 -11.19
CA MET A 396 12.17 5.45 -9.89
C MET A 396 12.24 4.38 -8.80
N LEU A 397 11.93 3.13 -9.14
CA LEU A 397 12.07 1.98 -8.23
C LEU A 397 13.55 1.70 -7.88
N ASN A 398 14.49 2.02 -8.78
CA ASN A 398 15.93 1.91 -8.57
C ASN A 398 16.55 3.12 -7.85
N ASP A 399 15.82 4.23 -7.69
CA ASP A 399 16.33 5.41 -7.02
C ASP A 399 16.29 5.23 -5.49
N ARG A 400 17.32 5.66 -4.78
CA ARG A 400 17.39 5.61 -3.30
C ARG A 400 16.17 6.23 -2.61
N ARG A 401 15.52 7.23 -3.23
CA ARG A 401 14.31 7.87 -2.70
C ARG A 401 13.15 6.90 -2.56
N SER A 402 13.17 5.75 -3.24
CA SER A 402 12.16 4.70 -3.09
C SER A 402 12.17 4.05 -1.69
N SER A 403 13.21 4.29 -0.89
CA SER A 403 13.21 3.92 0.54
C SER A 403 12.06 4.58 1.30
N ARG A 404 11.59 5.76 0.86
CA ARG A 404 10.47 6.47 1.48
C ARG A 404 9.15 5.72 1.34
N PHE A 405 8.97 4.97 0.25
CA PHE A 405 7.84 4.04 0.11
C PHE A 405 7.91 2.93 1.17
N CYS A 406 9.10 2.35 1.40
CA CYS A 406 9.33 1.35 2.45
C CYS A 406 9.23 1.91 3.88
N ASP A 407 9.51 3.20 4.07
CA ASP A 407 9.36 3.87 5.37
C ASP A 407 7.90 4.16 5.71
N ASN A 408 7.05 4.28 4.69
CA ASN A 408 5.68 4.76 4.83
C ASN A 408 4.65 3.62 4.71
N PHE A 409 4.58 2.97 3.56
CA PHE A 409 3.53 2.01 3.23
C PHE A 409 3.46 0.80 4.18
N PRO A 410 4.53 0.01 4.42
CA PRO A 410 4.41 -1.23 5.19
C PRO A 410 4.07 -0.99 6.67
N ALA A 411 4.53 0.12 7.25
CA ALA A 411 4.19 0.48 8.62
C ALA A 411 2.68 0.76 8.77
N GLN A 412 2.08 1.43 7.80
CA GLN A 412 0.64 1.74 7.77
C GLN A 412 -0.21 0.51 7.40
N TRP A 413 0.21 -0.24 6.38
CA TRP A 413 -0.45 -1.47 5.94
C TRP A 413 -0.58 -2.45 7.11
N LEU A 414 0.54 -2.72 7.80
CA LEU A 414 0.57 -3.64 8.94
C LEU A 414 0.05 -3.02 10.25
N GLN A 415 -0.24 -1.71 10.28
CA GLN A 415 -0.74 -0.99 11.46
C GLN A 415 0.22 -1.05 12.66
N LEU A 416 1.52 -0.96 12.38
CA LEU A 416 2.59 -1.14 13.36
C LEU A 416 2.71 0.02 14.36
N ASP A 417 2.08 1.16 14.08
CA ASP A 417 1.97 2.29 15.00
C ASP A 417 1.25 1.89 16.30
N ARG A 418 0.31 0.95 16.24
CA ARG A 418 -0.40 0.39 17.40
C ARG A 418 0.54 -0.25 18.42
N LEU A 419 1.70 -0.74 17.98
CA LEU A 419 2.67 -1.34 18.88
C LEU A 419 3.22 -0.29 19.88
N ILE A 420 3.33 0.98 19.47
CA ILE A 420 3.86 2.07 20.30
C ILE A 420 3.04 2.23 21.58
N THR A 421 1.71 2.13 21.46
CA THR A 421 0.76 2.25 22.57
C THR A 421 0.45 0.92 23.25
N SER A 422 0.99 -0.20 22.75
CA SER A 422 0.76 -1.54 23.33
C SER A 422 1.70 -1.79 24.51
N VAL A 423 1.15 -1.88 25.71
CA VAL A 423 1.88 -2.00 26.99
C VAL A 423 1.61 -3.35 27.64
N PRO A 424 2.43 -4.40 27.43
CA PRO A 424 2.32 -5.65 28.18
C PRO A 424 2.45 -5.41 29.69
N ASP A 425 1.71 -6.11 30.53
CA ASP A 425 1.78 -5.93 31.98
C ASP A 425 3.20 -6.26 32.51
N PRO A 426 3.89 -5.31 33.20
CA PRO A 426 5.27 -5.52 33.65
C PRO A 426 5.43 -6.62 34.70
N LYS A 427 4.39 -6.93 35.48
CA LYS A 427 4.45 -8.01 36.48
C LYS A 427 4.33 -9.38 35.82
N LYS A 428 3.48 -9.47 34.78
CA LYS A 428 3.22 -10.70 34.05
C LYS A 428 4.29 -11.00 32.99
N PHE A 429 4.82 -9.95 32.36
CA PHE A 429 5.79 -10.05 31.27
C PHE A 429 7.05 -9.22 31.58
N PRO A 430 7.77 -9.47 32.68
CA PRO A 430 8.92 -8.67 33.09
C PRO A 430 10.07 -8.71 32.07
N TYR A 431 10.17 -9.77 31.27
CA TYR A 431 11.17 -9.90 30.20
C TYR A 431 10.92 -8.95 29.01
N CYS A 432 9.70 -8.40 28.88
CA CYS A 432 9.43 -7.36 27.88
C CYS A 432 10.01 -6.00 28.29
N TYR A 433 10.59 -5.89 29.49
CA TYR A 433 11.14 -4.66 30.04
C TYR A 433 12.63 -4.80 30.36
N LEU A 434 13.39 -3.75 30.07
CA LEU A 434 14.79 -3.65 30.49
C LEU A 434 14.89 -3.01 31.88
N VAL A 435 16.10 -3.02 32.45
CA VAL A 435 16.37 -2.63 33.85
C VAL A 435 15.94 -1.18 34.15
N ASP A 436 15.92 -0.31 33.16
CA ASP A 436 15.52 1.10 33.22
C ASP A 436 14.01 1.33 32.95
N GLY A 437 13.21 0.27 32.88
CA GLY A 437 11.77 0.34 32.60
C GLY A 437 11.44 0.49 31.10
N TYR A 438 12.45 0.38 30.24
CA TYR A 438 12.30 0.45 28.80
C TYR A 438 11.53 -0.74 28.22
N ARG A 439 10.65 -0.48 27.23
CA ARG A 439 9.83 -1.51 26.60
C ARG A 439 10.50 -2.10 25.36
N SER A 440 10.90 -3.36 25.46
CA SER A 440 11.57 -4.08 24.37
C SER A 440 10.69 -4.39 23.15
N SER A 441 9.35 -4.28 23.26
CA SER A 441 8.44 -4.55 22.14
C SER A 441 8.71 -3.68 20.91
N MET A 442 9.31 -2.51 21.10
CA MET A 442 9.69 -1.61 20.00
C MET A 442 10.79 -2.20 19.09
N HIS A 443 11.49 -3.25 19.55
CA HIS A 443 12.46 -4.03 18.77
C HIS A 443 11.83 -5.12 17.91
N MET A 444 10.52 -5.33 18.03
CA MET A 444 9.79 -6.24 17.18
C MET A 444 9.45 -5.59 15.83
N LEU A 445 9.43 -4.25 15.75
CA LEU A 445 9.10 -3.50 14.52
C LEU A 445 10.00 -3.83 13.33
N PRO A 446 11.34 -3.94 13.48
CA PRO A 446 12.20 -4.15 12.32
C PRO A 446 12.04 -5.54 11.67
N GLU A 447 11.53 -6.57 12.35
CA GLU A 447 11.37 -7.91 11.76
C GLU A 447 10.47 -7.90 10.51
N PRO A 448 9.20 -7.45 10.57
CA PRO A 448 8.35 -7.35 9.39
C PRO A 448 8.79 -6.25 8.41
N LEU A 449 9.37 -5.14 8.89
CA LEU A 449 9.80 -4.04 8.01
C LEU A 449 11.03 -4.42 7.18
N LEU A 450 12.01 -5.10 7.76
CA LEU A 450 13.18 -5.61 7.03
C LEU A 450 12.80 -6.74 6.08
N LEU A 451 11.81 -7.58 6.43
CA LEU A 451 11.26 -8.56 5.49
C LEU A 451 10.68 -7.86 4.26
N PHE A 452 9.85 -6.82 4.46
CA PHE A 452 9.29 -6.04 3.36
C PHE A 452 10.38 -5.39 2.50
N GLU A 453 11.36 -4.72 3.11
CA GLU A 453 12.50 -4.14 2.39
C GLU A 453 13.31 -5.17 1.62
N THR A 454 13.50 -6.37 2.17
CA THR A 454 14.20 -7.45 1.47
C THR A 454 13.43 -7.88 0.22
N ILE A 455 12.11 -8.05 0.34
CA ILE A 455 11.25 -8.41 -0.80
C ILE A 455 11.24 -7.29 -1.86
N TYR A 456 11.28 -6.03 -1.44
CA TYR A 456 11.39 -4.87 -2.32
C TYR A 456 12.73 -4.80 -3.06
N ILE A 457 13.84 -4.80 -2.31
CA ILE A 457 15.20 -4.66 -2.85
C ILE A 457 15.53 -5.85 -3.74
N GLU A 458 15.34 -7.08 -3.26
CA GLU A 458 15.67 -8.31 -3.99
C GLU A 458 14.62 -8.69 -5.03
N ASP A 459 13.57 -7.87 -5.23
CA ASP A 459 12.53 -8.07 -6.24
C ASP A 459 11.89 -9.46 -6.16
N ARG A 460 11.51 -9.86 -4.95
CA ARG A 460 10.98 -11.20 -4.65
C ARG A 460 9.48 -11.25 -4.79
N SER A 461 8.93 -12.46 -4.85
CA SER A 461 7.48 -12.69 -4.83
C SER A 461 6.87 -12.07 -3.57
N ILE A 462 5.77 -11.33 -3.73
CA ILE A 462 5.00 -10.77 -2.62
C ILE A 462 4.41 -11.87 -1.71
N VAL A 463 4.25 -13.10 -2.22
CA VAL A 463 3.75 -14.24 -1.43
C VAL A 463 4.73 -14.62 -0.32
N GLU A 464 6.01 -14.27 -0.44
CA GLU A 464 6.99 -14.43 0.64
C GLU A 464 6.72 -13.52 1.85
N LEU A 465 5.82 -12.53 1.75
CA LEU A 465 5.32 -11.83 2.94
C LEU A 465 4.51 -12.76 3.84
N LEU A 466 3.91 -13.83 3.31
CA LEU A 466 3.14 -14.82 4.08
C LEU A 466 4.01 -15.97 4.59
N ASP A 467 4.83 -16.54 3.71
CA ASP A 467 5.64 -17.73 4.00
C ASP A 467 7.07 -17.60 3.45
N PRO A 468 7.90 -16.76 4.09
CA PRO A 468 9.30 -16.62 3.69
C PRO A 468 10.14 -17.79 4.20
N LYS A 469 11.27 -18.05 3.53
CA LYS A 469 12.26 -19.06 3.97
C LYS A 469 13.26 -18.54 5.01
N PHE A 470 13.15 -17.28 5.40
CA PHE A 470 14.08 -16.56 6.27
C PHE A 470 13.35 -15.48 7.06
N THR A 471 13.97 -15.00 8.13
CA THR A 471 13.51 -13.81 8.87
C THR A 471 14.71 -12.92 9.24
N TRP A 472 14.42 -11.77 9.81
CA TRP A 472 15.41 -10.87 10.40
C TRP A 472 15.34 -10.95 11.92
N GLU A 473 16.46 -11.31 12.52
CA GLU A 473 16.54 -11.52 13.96
C GLU A 473 17.70 -10.72 14.56
N ASN A 474 17.46 -10.17 15.74
CA ASN A 474 18.51 -9.69 16.63
C ASN A 474 18.47 -10.48 17.96
N GLY A 475 19.48 -10.31 18.81
CA GLY A 475 19.58 -11.07 20.06
C GLY A 475 18.38 -10.89 21.00
N MET A 476 17.77 -9.70 21.04
CA MET A 476 16.65 -9.39 21.92
C MET A 476 15.32 -9.95 21.43
N LEU A 477 15.07 -9.90 20.12
CA LEU A 477 13.91 -10.50 19.50
C LEU A 477 13.96 -12.02 19.63
N LYS A 478 15.13 -12.63 19.42
CA LYS A 478 15.36 -14.05 19.68
C LYS A 478 15.00 -14.42 21.12
N ALA A 479 15.53 -13.67 22.08
CA ALA A 479 15.26 -13.86 23.50
C ALA A 479 13.78 -13.69 23.87
N ASN A 480 13.07 -12.76 23.23
CA ASN A 480 11.62 -12.62 23.41
C ASN A 480 10.89 -13.88 22.97
N TYR A 481 11.22 -14.46 21.80
CA TYR A 481 10.59 -15.72 21.35
C TYR A 481 10.92 -16.90 22.27
N GLU A 482 12.08 -16.92 22.92
CA GLU A 482 12.49 -17.93 23.91
C GLU A 482 11.84 -17.71 25.29
N GLY A 483 11.16 -16.59 25.51
CA GLY A 483 10.35 -16.29 26.69
C GLY A 483 11.12 -16.00 27.99
N HIS A 484 12.43 -16.25 28.07
CA HIS A 484 13.13 -16.32 29.37
C HIS A 484 14.61 -15.90 29.38
N SER A 485 15.16 -15.27 28.35
CA SER A 485 16.57 -14.84 28.36
C SER A 485 16.72 -13.31 28.37
N LYS A 486 17.63 -12.79 29.22
CA LYS A 486 18.05 -11.37 29.13
C LYS A 486 19.12 -11.27 28.04
N ALA A 487 18.74 -10.83 26.85
CA ALA A 487 19.71 -10.47 25.80
C ALA A 487 20.48 -9.19 26.19
N GLY A 488 21.61 -8.92 25.53
CA GLY A 488 22.28 -7.61 25.64
C GLY A 488 21.38 -6.46 25.18
N HIS A 489 21.58 -5.28 25.77
CA HIS A 489 20.61 -4.16 25.74
C HIS A 489 21.05 -2.96 24.88
N ASP A 490 21.60 -3.19 23.67
CA ASP A 490 21.74 -2.07 22.74
C ASP A 490 20.36 -1.69 22.19
N VAL A 491 19.77 -0.69 22.83
CA VAL A 491 18.47 -0.10 22.50
C VAL A 491 18.58 0.93 21.39
N VAL A 492 19.79 1.39 21.13
CA VAL A 492 20.08 2.60 20.38
C VAL A 492 20.28 2.25 18.90
N THR A 493 21.22 1.36 18.59
CA THR A 493 21.40 0.81 17.23
C THR A 493 21.53 -0.70 17.28
N GLN A 494 20.77 -1.39 16.46
CA GLN A 494 20.63 -2.84 16.53
C GLN A 494 21.15 -3.51 15.28
N LEU A 495 21.98 -4.53 15.47
CA LEU A 495 22.41 -5.42 14.39
C LEU A 495 21.36 -6.51 14.20
N PHE A 496 20.65 -6.45 13.07
CA PHE A 496 19.77 -7.51 12.62
C PHE A 496 20.52 -8.40 11.62
N LYS A 497 20.34 -9.72 11.74
CA LYS A 497 20.89 -10.71 10.83
C LYS A 497 19.78 -11.45 10.12
N ARG A 498 19.96 -11.66 8.82
CA ARG A 498 19.11 -12.54 8.03
C ARG A 498 19.40 -13.99 8.44
N VAL A 499 18.41 -14.70 8.94
CA VAL A 499 18.55 -16.09 9.41
C VAL A 499 17.52 -17.00 8.73
N PRO A 500 17.86 -18.26 8.43
CA PRO A 500 16.89 -19.22 7.89
C PRO A 500 15.79 -19.52 8.92
N LEU A 501 14.56 -19.68 8.45
CA LEU A 501 13.43 -20.09 9.29
C LEU A 501 13.40 -21.62 9.39
N ASN A 502 13.97 -22.15 10.48
CA ASN A 502 13.96 -23.58 10.76
C ASN A 502 12.67 -24.03 11.49
N ASP A 503 11.96 -23.10 12.13
CA ASP A 503 10.68 -23.35 12.77
C ASP A 503 9.54 -22.82 11.88
N PRO A 504 8.71 -23.68 11.27
CA PRO A 504 7.66 -23.27 10.34
C PRO A 504 6.50 -22.52 11.03
N ARG A 505 6.47 -22.47 12.36
CA ARG A 505 5.52 -21.66 13.13
C ARG A 505 5.83 -20.16 12.99
N ARG A 506 7.11 -19.80 12.88
CA ARG A 506 7.55 -18.39 12.75
C ARG A 506 7.56 -17.94 11.28
N GLY A 507 7.73 -16.62 11.11
CA GLY A 507 7.97 -15.99 9.83
C GLY A 507 6.78 -15.24 9.25
N GLY A 508 7.06 -14.52 8.17
CA GLY A 508 6.07 -13.71 7.47
C GLY A 508 5.54 -12.54 8.31
N VAL A 509 4.55 -11.85 7.75
CA VAL A 509 3.92 -10.69 8.39
C VAL A 509 2.81 -11.08 9.37
N ILE A 510 2.36 -12.34 9.39
CA ILE A 510 1.27 -12.80 10.27
C ILE A 510 1.81 -13.29 11.63
N THR A 511 2.81 -14.18 11.62
CA THR A 511 3.26 -14.92 12.82
C THR A 511 4.51 -14.32 13.47
N ASN A 512 4.54 -13.00 13.65
CA ASN A 512 5.64 -12.28 14.31
C ASN A 512 5.19 -11.60 15.62
N ALA A 513 6.14 -11.34 16.51
CA ALA A 513 5.89 -10.81 17.85
C ALA A 513 5.26 -9.40 17.85
N ALA A 514 5.56 -8.55 16.85
CA ALA A 514 4.96 -7.22 16.75
C ALA A 514 3.44 -7.34 16.59
N VAL A 515 2.98 -8.18 15.66
CA VAL A 515 1.56 -8.44 15.44
C VAL A 515 0.92 -9.06 16.67
N MET A 516 1.55 -10.07 17.29
CA MET A 516 0.99 -10.72 18.49
C MET A 516 0.80 -9.77 19.65
N THR A 517 1.70 -8.79 19.78
CA THR A 517 1.70 -7.78 20.85
C THR A 517 0.69 -6.67 20.60
N MET A 518 0.63 -6.12 19.37
CA MET A 518 -0.28 -5.01 19.07
C MET A 518 -1.75 -5.41 18.94
N THR A 519 -2.03 -6.72 18.91
CA THR A 519 -3.38 -7.29 18.85
C THR A 519 -3.80 -7.97 20.16
N ALA A 520 -3.13 -7.64 21.27
CA ALA A 520 -3.42 -8.17 22.61
C ALA A 520 -3.75 -7.06 23.61
N THR A 521 -4.32 -7.43 24.76
CA THR A 521 -4.36 -6.52 25.93
C THR A 521 -3.06 -6.60 26.71
N PRO A 522 -2.84 -5.73 27.73
CA PRO A 522 -1.71 -5.87 28.62
C PRO A 522 -1.55 -7.25 29.27
N THR A 523 -2.63 -8.02 29.43
CA THR A 523 -2.62 -9.26 30.24
C THR A 523 -3.04 -10.52 29.49
N ARG A 524 -3.68 -10.42 28.32
CA ARG A 524 -4.23 -11.57 27.60
C ARG A 524 -4.31 -11.35 26.08
N THR A 525 -4.42 -12.46 25.37
CA THR A 525 -4.67 -12.51 23.93
C THR A 525 -6.08 -12.05 23.59
N GLN A 526 -6.29 -11.61 22.35
CA GLN A 526 -7.61 -11.25 21.79
C GLN A 526 -7.80 -11.89 20.40
N PRO A 527 -8.35 -13.12 20.30
CA PRO A 527 -8.57 -13.79 19.02
C PRO A 527 -9.41 -12.98 18.04
N ILE A 528 -10.47 -12.33 18.53
CA ILE A 528 -11.34 -11.53 17.67
C ILE A 528 -10.57 -10.38 17.02
N THR A 529 -9.76 -9.66 17.80
CA THR A 529 -8.88 -8.58 17.31
C THR A 529 -7.83 -9.11 16.33
N ARG A 530 -7.23 -10.27 16.60
CA ARG A 530 -6.27 -10.93 15.70
C ARG A 530 -6.91 -11.34 14.37
N GLY A 531 -8.07 -11.97 14.42
CA GLY A 531 -8.81 -12.38 13.23
C GLY A 531 -9.28 -11.19 12.39
N ALA A 532 -9.81 -10.16 13.05
CA ALA A 532 -10.18 -8.91 12.40
C ALA A 532 -8.97 -8.21 11.74
N TRP A 533 -7.81 -8.24 12.40
CA TRP A 533 -6.57 -7.74 11.82
C TRP A 533 -6.15 -8.55 10.59
N ILE A 534 -6.20 -9.89 10.62
CA ILE A 534 -5.87 -10.71 9.43
C ILE A 534 -6.81 -10.37 8.27
N ASN A 535 -8.12 -10.32 8.51
CA ASN A 535 -9.11 -9.98 7.49
C ASN A 535 -8.85 -8.60 6.85
N ALA A 536 -8.70 -7.57 7.69
CA ALA A 536 -8.47 -6.21 7.20
C ALA A 536 -7.09 -6.01 6.54
N VAL A 537 -6.02 -6.55 7.13
CA VAL A 537 -4.64 -6.27 6.70
C VAL A 537 -4.16 -7.23 5.63
N ILE A 538 -4.43 -8.53 5.77
CA ILE A 538 -3.90 -9.54 4.86
C ILE A 538 -4.80 -9.72 3.64
N PHE A 539 -6.11 -9.69 3.82
CA PHE A 539 -7.07 -9.95 2.74
C PHE A 539 -7.77 -8.69 2.22
N ASN A 540 -7.57 -7.53 2.86
CA ASN A 540 -8.28 -6.28 2.55
C ASN A 540 -9.81 -6.43 2.62
N GLU A 541 -10.29 -7.20 3.59
CA GLU A 541 -11.71 -7.44 3.83
C GLU A 541 -12.04 -7.10 5.29
N PRO A 542 -12.04 -5.80 5.67
CA PRO A 542 -12.33 -5.42 7.04
C PRO A 542 -13.72 -5.92 7.47
N PRO A 543 -13.88 -6.44 8.69
CA PRO A 543 -15.18 -6.87 9.17
C PRO A 543 -16.13 -5.66 9.32
N GLU A 544 -17.42 -5.88 9.09
CA GLU A 544 -18.44 -4.86 9.33
C GLU A 544 -18.45 -4.42 10.80
N PRO A 545 -18.76 -3.15 11.08
CA PRO A 545 -18.88 -2.67 12.45
C PRO A 545 -19.95 -3.48 13.20
N PRO A 546 -19.74 -3.76 14.49
CA PRO A 546 -20.71 -4.49 15.29
C PRO A 546 -22.05 -3.73 15.36
N PRO A 547 -23.20 -4.42 15.34
CA PRO A 547 -24.50 -3.81 15.60
C PRO A 547 -24.51 -2.97 16.89
N ALA A 548 -25.15 -1.80 16.85
CA ALA A 548 -25.18 -0.85 17.97
C ALA A 548 -25.79 -1.44 19.26
N ASP A 549 -26.73 -2.38 19.13
CA ASP A 549 -27.51 -2.97 20.23
C ASP A 549 -26.89 -4.26 20.79
N ILE A 550 -25.58 -4.44 20.67
CA ILE A 550 -24.90 -5.58 21.28
C ILE A 550 -24.77 -5.35 22.80
N PRO A 551 -25.40 -6.18 23.65
CA PRO A 551 -25.18 -6.10 25.08
C PRO A 551 -23.70 -6.41 25.39
N PRO A 552 -23.08 -5.69 26.34
CA PRO A 552 -21.71 -5.98 26.74
C PRO A 552 -21.60 -7.45 27.15
N LEU A 553 -20.46 -8.09 26.84
CA LEU A 553 -20.18 -9.43 27.33
C LEU A 553 -20.38 -9.42 28.85
N PRO A 554 -21.19 -10.34 29.41
CA PRO A 554 -21.47 -10.33 30.83
C PRO A 554 -20.14 -10.34 31.58
N GLU A 555 -19.98 -9.37 32.49
CA GLU A 555 -18.91 -9.36 33.48
C GLU A 555 -19.19 -10.51 34.46
N ALA A 556 -19.03 -11.75 34.01
CA ALA A 556 -19.02 -12.88 34.91
C ALA A 556 -17.88 -12.67 35.91
N ASN A 557 -18.08 -13.12 37.15
CA ASN A 557 -17.13 -12.91 38.23
C ASN A 557 -15.73 -13.38 37.78
N THR A 558 -14.69 -12.58 38.06
CA THR A 558 -13.34 -12.80 37.51
C THR A 558 -12.80 -14.22 37.76
N GLU A 559 -13.21 -14.84 38.88
CA GLU A 559 -12.89 -16.24 39.23
C GLU A 559 -13.57 -17.28 38.33
N GLU A 560 -14.82 -17.08 37.91
CA GLU A 560 -15.49 -18.01 36.99
C GLU A 560 -14.96 -17.88 35.57
N LEU A 561 -14.72 -16.64 35.13
CA LEU A 561 -14.08 -16.40 33.83
C LEU A 561 -12.69 -17.05 33.79
N ALA A 562 -11.90 -16.98 34.86
CA ALA A 562 -10.56 -17.58 34.95
C ALA A 562 -10.56 -19.10 34.68
N LYS A 563 -11.66 -19.81 34.94
CA LYS A 563 -11.80 -21.26 34.73
C LYS A 563 -12.11 -21.62 33.26
N LEU A 564 -12.60 -20.67 32.47
CA LEU A 564 -12.96 -20.87 31.06
C LEU A 564 -11.79 -20.57 30.12
N THR A 565 -11.68 -21.34 29.05
CA THR A 565 -10.85 -21.03 27.88
C THR A 565 -11.38 -19.79 27.14
N ILE A 566 -10.54 -19.12 26.36
CA ILE A 566 -10.97 -17.96 25.56
C ILE A 566 -12.10 -18.34 24.59
N ARG A 567 -12.06 -19.54 24.00
CA ARG A 567 -13.11 -20.05 23.10
C ARG A 567 -14.44 -20.23 23.83
N GLU A 568 -14.44 -20.81 25.02
CA GLU A 568 -15.65 -20.96 25.85
C GLU A 568 -16.24 -19.59 26.22
N ARG A 569 -15.41 -18.62 26.59
CA ARG A 569 -15.84 -17.24 26.89
C ARG A 569 -16.53 -16.56 25.71
N LEU A 570 -16.03 -16.77 24.49
CA LEU A 570 -16.59 -16.19 23.27
C LEU A 570 -17.81 -16.96 22.74
N SER A 571 -17.96 -18.24 23.10
CA SER A 571 -19.01 -19.12 22.54
C SER A 571 -20.43 -18.64 22.79
N ALA A 572 -20.71 -18.01 23.94
CA ALA A 572 -22.06 -17.50 24.26
C ALA A 572 -22.48 -16.35 23.33
N HIS A 573 -21.52 -15.51 22.92
CA HIS A 573 -21.76 -14.37 22.04
C HIS A 573 -21.99 -14.80 20.59
N ARG A 574 -21.26 -15.83 20.14
CA ARG A 574 -21.32 -16.36 18.77
C ARG A 574 -22.63 -17.07 18.41
N LYS A 575 -23.39 -17.55 19.40
CA LYS A 575 -24.64 -18.29 19.17
C LYS A 575 -25.78 -17.41 18.67
N ARG A 576 -25.64 -16.08 18.72
CA ARG A 576 -26.66 -15.18 18.19
C ARG A 576 -26.58 -15.10 16.67
N GLU A 577 -27.72 -15.14 16.00
CA GLU A 577 -27.79 -15.12 14.52
C GLU A 577 -27.20 -13.84 13.91
N ASP A 578 -27.31 -12.70 14.61
CA ASP A 578 -26.73 -11.41 14.20
C ASP A 578 -25.20 -11.37 14.29
N CYS A 579 -24.59 -12.24 15.11
CA CYS A 579 -23.14 -12.30 15.31
C CYS A 579 -22.46 -13.44 14.51
N ALA A 580 -23.17 -14.56 14.28
CA ALA A 580 -22.58 -15.78 13.74
C ALA A 580 -21.89 -15.59 12.37
N GLY A 581 -22.52 -14.82 11.46
CA GLY A 581 -21.99 -14.61 10.10
C GLY A 581 -20.59 -13.96 10.07
N CYS A 582 -20.40 -12.88 10.83
CA CYS A 582 -19.09 -12.23 10.93
C CYS A 582 -18.07 -13.10 11.68
N HIS A 583 -18.49 -13.75 12.77
CA HIS A 583 -17.61 -14.61 13.56
C HIS A 583 -17.13 -15.85 12.79
N ASN A 584 -17.89 -16.37 11.83
CA ASN A 584 -17.45 -17.46 10.96
C ASN A 584 -16.21 -17.10 10.13
N LYS A 585 -16.00 -15.81 9.82
CA LYS A 585 -14.83 -15.32 9.09
C LYS A 585 -13.69 -14.88 10.01
N ILE A 586 -14.02 -14.30 11.17
CA ILE A 586 -13.04 -13.72 12.10
C ILE A 586 -12.41 -14.80 12.99
N ASP A 587 -13.24 -15.64 13.59
CA ASP A 587 -12.82 -16.52 14.66
C ASP A 587 -11.79 -17.56 14.25
N PRO A 588 -11.93 -18.26 13.10
CA PRO A 588 -10.94 -19.24 12.69
C PRO A 588 -9.54 -18.62 12.58
N MET A 589 -9.43 -17.42 11.99
CA MET A 589 -8.15 -16.73 11.84
C MET A 589 -7.56 -16.29 13.19
N GLY A 590 -8.41 -15.81 14.09
CA GLY A 590 -8.01 -15.41 15.44
C GLY A 590 -7.54 -16.59 16.30
N PHE A 591 -8.32 -17.68 16.31
CA PHE A 591 -8.02 -18.86 17.10
C PHE A 591 -6.81 -19.63 16.58
N ALA A 592 -6.55 -19.62 15.27
CA ALA A 592 -5.32 -20.20 14.70
C ALA A 592 -4.05 -19.65 15.38
N LEU A 593 -4.10 -18.40 15.85
CA LEU A 593 -2.99 -17.71 16.49
C LEU A 593 -2.96 -17.88 18.02
N GLU A 594 -3.83 -18.67 18.65
CA GLU A 594 -3.90 -18.68 20.12
C GLU A 594 -2.73 -19.39 20.81
N ASN A 595 -1.98 -20.22 20.09
CA ASN A 595 -0.71 -20.71 20.64
C ASN A 595 0.32 -19.59 20.84
N TYR A 596 0.17 -18.42 20.22
CA TYR A 596 1.01 -17.26 20.50
C TYR A 596 0.41 -16.45 21.65
N GLY A 597 1.11 -16.39 22.78
CA GLY A 597 0.76 -15.53 23.91
C GLY A 597 0.74 -14.04 23.55
N PRO A 598 0.42 -13.16 24.52
CA PRO A 598 0.28 -11.73 24.29
C PRO A 598 1.53 -11.04 23.75
N THR A 599 2.71 -11.63 23.92
CA THR A 599 4.02 -11.07 23.52
C THR A 599 4.67 -11.87 22.37
N GLY A 600 3.92 -12.81 21.78
CA GLY A 600 4.40 -13.71 20.73
C GLY A 600 5.07 -15.00 21.21
N VAL A 601 5.23 -15.19 22.54
CA VAL A 601 5.77 -16.44 23.11
C VAL A 601 4.81 -17.61 22.89
N TRP A 602 5.33 -18.76 22.47
CA TRP A 602 4.53 -19.96 22.24
C TRP A 602 4.01 -20.58 23.55
N ARG A 603 2.78 -21.11 23.52
CA ARG A 603 2.17 -21.87 24.63
C ARG A 603 1.23 -22.97 24.10
N ASP A 604 1.26 -24.13 24.75
CA ASP A 604 0.31 -25.22 24.48
C ASP A 604 -0.86 -25.24 25.47
N LYS A 605 -0.71 -24.57 26.61
CA LYS A 605 -1.71 -24.46 27.68
C LYS A 605 -1.99 -23.01 28.07
N TYR A 606 -3.17 -22.77 28.62
CA TYR A 606 -3.52 -21.55 29.34
C TYR A 606 -3.00 -21.59 30.78
N GLU A 607 -3.03 -20.45 31.47
CA GLU A 607 -2.62 -20.32 32.89
C GLU A 607 -3.45 -21.18 33.84
N ASN A 608 -4.69 -21.50 33.45
CA ASN A 608 -5.56 -22.41 34.19
C ASN A 608 -5.29 -23.90 33.89
N GLY A 609 -4.21 -24.22 33.17
CA GLY A 609 -3.77 -25.59 32.86
C GLY A 609 -4.51 -26.28 31.71
N ARG A 610 -5.52 -25.62 31.10
CA ARG A 610 -6.28 -26.19 29.97
C ARG A 610 -5.52 -26.04 28.65
N ASP A 611 -5.73 -26.99 27.75
CA ASP A 611 -5.10 -26.98 26.43
C ASP A 611 -5.63 -25.85 25.55
N VAL A 612 -4.77 -25.37 24.65
CA VAL A 612 -5.12 -24.36 23.65
C VAL A 612 -5.70 -25.03 22.41
N ASP A 613 -7.00 -24.86 22.19
CA ASP A 613 -7.66 -25.27 20.95
C ASP A 613 -7.58 -24.17 19.88
N VAL A 614 -6.70 -24.37 18.91
CA VAL A 614 -6.53 -23.50 17.75
C VAL A 614 -7.30 -23.95 16.51
N SER A 615 -8.10 -25.02 16.59
CA SER A 615 -8.78 -25.58 15.42
C SER A 615 -9.87 -24.67 14.86
N GLY A 616 -10.16 -24.79 13.57
CA GLY A 616 -11.18 -23.98 12.90
C GLY A 616 -11.46 -24.43 11.46
N ILE A 617 -12.33 -23.67 10.80
CA ILE A 617 -12.66 -23.84 9.38
C ILE A 617 -12.29 -22.54 8.67
N LEU A 618 -11.24 -22.54 7.87
CA LEU A 618 -10.80 -21.37 7.12
C LEU A 618 -11.59 -21.27 5.81
N PHE A 619 -12.11 -20.07 5.52
CA PHE A 619 -12.90 -19.75 4.32
C PHE A 619 -14.08 -20.73 4.08
N ASN A 620 -14.72 -21.17 5.16
CA ASN A 620 -15.83 -22.14 5.14
C ASN A 620 -15.52 -23.43 4.34
N GLN A 621 -14.24 -23.77 4.18
CA GLN A 621 -13.80 -24.86 3.31
C GLN A 621 -12.75 -25.76 3.97
N TYR A 622 -11.72 -25.15 4.57
CA TYR A 622 -10.54 -25.88 5.02
C TYR A 622 -10.55 -26.06 6.53
N LYS A 623 -10.87 -27.28 6.98
CA LYS A 623 -10.72 -27.65 8.39
C LYS A 623 -9.24 -27.74 8.74
N PHE A 624 -8.82 -27.09 9.81
CA PHE A 624 -7.46 -27.17 10.34
C PHE A 624 -7.47 -27.40 11.86
N LYS A 625 -6.42 -28.06 12.35
CA LYS A 625 -6.18 -28.36 13.77
C LYS A 625 -4.95 -27.65 14.33
N THR A 626 -4.07 -27.16 13.45
CA THR A 626 -2.79 -26.54 13.84
C THR A 626 -2.53 -25.25 13.06
N ILE A 627 -1.65 -24.40 13.60
CA ILE A 627 -1.19 -23.20 12.88
C ILE A 627 -0.47 -23.52 11.56
N LEU A 628 0.18 -24.69 11.47
CA LEU A 628 0.88 -25.10 10.25
C LEU A 628 -0.11 -25.41 9.13
N GLU A 629 -1.17 -26.14 9.45
CA GLU A 629 -2.29 -26.39 8.52
C GLU A 629 -2.98 -25.07 8.12
N PHE A 630 -3.20 -24.17 9.08
CA PHE A 630 -3.74 -22.82 8.78
C PHE A 630 -2.86 -22.06 7.77
N LYS A 631 -1.54 -21.96 8.00
CA LYS A 631 -0.61 -21.29 7.08
C LYS A 631 -0.64 -21.93 5.69
N GLN A 632 -0.66 -23.27 5.62
CA GLN A 632 -0.77 -24.00 4.35
C GLN A 632 -2.04 -23.63 3.59
N PHE A 633 -3.19 -23.52 4.27
CA PHE A 633 -4.45 -23.13 3.62
C PHE A 633 -4.49 -21.66 3.22
N VAL A 634 -3.87 -20.75 3.98
CA VAL A 634 -3.68 -19.35 3.56
C VAL A 634 -2.86 -19.28 2.26
N ILE A 635 -1.79 -20.05 2.16
CA ILE A 635 -0.98 -20.13 0.93
C ILE A 635 -1.75 -20.79 -0.22
N LYS A 636 -2.56 -21.81 0.06
CA LYS A 636 -3.43 -22.43 -0.95
C LYS A 636 -4.41 -21.42 -1.56
N GLU A 637 -4.86 -20.46 -0.78
CA GLU A 637 -5.75 -19.35 -1.20
C GLU A 637 -4.97 -18.05 -1.47
N LYS A 638 -3.70 -18.14 -1.90
CA LYS A 638 -2.84 -16.96 -2.14
C LYS A 638 -3.44 -15.91 -3.08
N HIS A 639 -4.36 -16.27 -3.97
CA HIS A 639 -5.11 -15.30 -4.79
C HIS A 639 -5.81 -14.24 -3.94
N ARG A 640 -6.40 -14.61 -2.79
CA ARG A 640 -7.04 -13.67 -1.87
C ARG A 640 -6.05 -12.67 -1.30
N PHE A 641 -4.87 -13.15 -0.90
CA PHE A 641 -3.79 -12.29 -0.42
C PHE A 641 -3.25 -11.38 -1.52
N VAL A 642 -2.95 -11.92 -2.71
CA VAL A 642 -2.42 -11.15 -3.84
C VAL A 642 -3.40 -10.03 -4.21
N ARG A 643 -4.69 -10.34 -4.33
CA ARG A 643 -5.72 -9.33 -4.57
C ARG A 643 -5.75 -8.28 -3.47
N GLY A 644 -5.84 -8.70 -2.21
CA GLY A 644 -5.91 -7.77 -1.07
C GLY A 644 -4.68 -6.87 -0.96
N PHE A 645 -3.49 -7.41 -1.20
CA PHE A 645 -2.24 -6.64 -1.20
C PHE A 645 -2.18 -5.63 -2.35
N ILE A 646 -2.61 -6.02 -3.56
CA ILE A 646 -2.73 -5.11 -4.71
C ILE A 646 -3.76 -4.01 -4.42
N SER A 647 -4.89 -4.33 -3.79
CA SER A 647 -5.89 -3.33 -3.39
C SER A 647 -5.32 -2.33 -2.37
N HIS A 648 -4.56 -2.81 -1.38
CA HIS A 648 -3.86 -1.94 -0.42
C HIS A 648 -2.90 -0.98 -1.13
N LEU A 649 -2.09 -1.50 -2.05
CA LEU A 649 -1.15 -0.69 -2.83
C LEU A 649 -1.86 0.30 -3.77
N LEU A 650 -2.93 -0.12 -4.45
CA LEU A 650 -3.68 0.73 -5.38
C LEU A 650 -4.36 1.88 -4.62
N SER A 651 -5.04 1.58 -3.50
CA SER A 651 -5.64 2.60 -2.62
C SER A 651 -4.61 3.63 -2.14
N HIS A 652 -3.44 3.14 -1.69
CA HIS A 652 -2.33 4.01 -1.30
C HIS A 652 -1.79 4.85 -2.48
N ALA A 653 -1.64 4.26 -3.67
CA ALA A 653 -1.14 4.94 -4.87
C ALA A 653 -2.10 6.05 -5.34
N LEU A 654 -3.41 5.76 -5.32
CA LEU A 654 -4.46 6.68 -5.75
C LEU A 654 -4.81 7.72 -4.68
N SER A 655 -4.40 7.52 -3.43
CA SER A 655 -4.75 8.41 -2.30
C SER A 655 -6.26 8.54 -2.06
N ARG A 656 -7.05 7.52 -2.44
CA ARG A 656 -8.51 7.46 -2.28
C ARG A 656 -8.98 6.02 -2.01
N GLU A 657 -10.25 5.88 -1.65
CA GLU A 657 -10.92 4.58 -1.57
C GLU A 657 -11.02 3.96 -2.96
N LEU A 658 -11.09 2.63 -3.02
CA LEU A 658 -11.38 1.93 -4.27
C LEU A 658 -12.90 1.82 -4.43
N GLY A 659 -13.38 2.13 -5.62
CA GLY A 659 -14.77 1.96 -6.00
C GLY A 659 -14.95 0.78 -6.96
N PRO A 660 -16.20 0.47 -7.33
CA PRO A 660 -16.50 -0.65 -8.22
C PRO A 660 -15.75 -0.58 -9.55
N ALA A 661 -15.60 0.60 -10.16
CA ALA A 661 -14.89 0.80 -11.41
C ALA A 661 -13.39 0.40 -11.37
N ASP A 662 -12.77 0.31 -10.18
CA ASP A 662 -11.38 -0.16 -10.03
C ASP A 662 -11.27 -1.69 -10.10
N SER A 663 -12.37 -2.42 -9.89
CA SER A 663 -12.38 -3.90 -9.80
C SER A 663 -11.80 -4.61 -11.04
N PRO A 664 -12.13 -4.22 -12.29
CA PRO A 664 -11.54 -4.87 -13.47
C PRO A 664 -10.02 -4.76 -13.52
N ALA A 665 -9.46 -3.59 -13.19
CA ALA A 665 -8.01 -3.39 -13.15
C ALA A 665 -7.36 -4.21 -12.03
N LEU A 666 -8.01 -4.30 -10.86
CA LEU A 666 -7.55 -5.17 -9.76
C LEU A 666 -7.55 -6.65 -10.17
N ASP A 667 -8.59 -7.12 -10.85
CA ASP A 667 -8.70 -8.51 -11.32
C ASP A 667 -7.63 -8.83 -12.35
N GLU A 668 -7.38 -7.94 -13.31
CA GLU A 668 -6.30 -8.10 -14.31
C GLU A 668 -4.93 -8.20 -13.63
N MET A 669 -4.60 -7.25 -12.75
CA MET A 669 -3.32 -7.25 -12.03
C MET A 669 -3.16 -8.49 -11.15
N THR A 670 -4.23 -8.93 -10.49
CA THR A 670 -4.23 -10.15 -9.69
C THR A 670 -3.98 -11.38 -10.56
N ALA A 671 -4.65 -11.49 -11.71
CA ALA A 671 -4.49 -12.61 -12.63
C ALA A 671 -3.06 -12.70 -13.16
N ARG A 672 -2.46 -11.56 -13.54
CA ARG A 672 -1.05 -11.48 -13.97
C ARG A 672 -0.09 -11.92 -12.87
N ALA A 673 -0.28 -11.42 -11.65
CA ALA A 673 0.54 -11.81 -10.51
C ALA A 673 0.45 -13.33 -10.25
N ILE A 674 -0.76 -13.91 -10.27
CA ILE A 674 -0.97 -15.35 -10.11
C ILE A 674 -0.36 -16.17 -11.25
N ALA A 675 -0.30 -15.62 -12.46
CA ALA A 675 0.35 -16.22 -13.62
C ALA A 675 1.88 -16.15 -13.61
N GLY A 676 2.50 -15.55 -12.58
CA GLY A 676 3.94 -15.51 -12.37
C GLY A 676 4.56 -14.11 -12.35
N GLU A 677 3.76 -13.05 -12.42
CA GLU A 677 4.21 -11.66 -12.27
C GLU A 677 4.04 -11.14 -10.82
N ASP A 678 4.23 -12.00 -9.81
CA ASP A 678 4.00 -11.66 -8.39
C ASP A 678 5.22 -11.05 -7.70
N ASN A 679 6.29 -10.73 -8.42
CA ASN A 679 7.44 -10.01 -7.89
C ASN A 679 7.05 -8.56 -7.53
N MET A 680 7.62 -8.03 -6.45
CA MET A 680 7.29 -6.68 -5.95
C MET A 680 7.34 -5.59 -7.04
N ARG A 681 8.37 -5.59 -7.91
CA ARG A 681 8.46 -4.57 -8.96
C ARG A 681 7.41 -4.73 -10.05
N ALA A 682 7.10 -5.97 -10.43
CA ALA A 682 6.06 -6.25 -11.43
C ALA A 682 4.69 -5.75 -10.94
N VAL A 683 4.36 -6.01 -9.68
CA VAL A 683 3.12 -5.55 -9.04
C VAL A 683 3.06 -4.02 -8.92
N LEU A 684 4.12 -3.38 -8.45
CA LEU A 684 4.16 -1.91 -8.35
C LEU A 684 4.07 -1.23 -9.73
N LYS A 685 4.70 -1.84 -10.74
CA LYS A 685 4.65 -1.37 -12.12
C LYS A 685 3.28 -1.58 -12.75
N SER A 686 2.61 -2.71 -12.51
CA SER A 686 1.26 -2.95 -13.01
C SER A 686 0.29 -1.91 -12.46
N ILE A 687 0.43 -1.50 -11.20
CA ILE A 687 -0.36 -0.42 -10.60
C ILE A 687 -0.11 0.90 -11.31
N ALA A 688 1.16 1.31 -11.45
CA ALA A 688 1.50 2.60 -12.08
C ALA A 688 1.20 2.66 -13.59
N MET A 689 0.95 1.50 -14.23
CA MET A 689 0.52 1.39 -15.63
C MET A 689 -0.99 1.11 -15.77
N SER A 690 -1.71 0.95 -14.66
CA SER A 690 -3.14 0.61 -14.68
C SER A 690 -3.99 1.81 -15.10
N GLU A 691 -5.13 1.53 -15.72
CA GLU A 691 -6.10 2.55 -16.10
C GLU A 691 -6.51 3.50 -14.95
N PRO A 692 -6.86 3.03 -13.73
CA PRO A 692 -7.21 3.93 -12.62
C PRO A 692 -6.05 4.82 -12.16
N PHE A 693 -4.79 4.40 -12.37
CA PHE A 693 -3.64 5.24 -12.06
C PHE A 693 -3.33 6.26 -13.16
N LEU A 694 -3.68 5.98 -14.42
CA LEU A 694 -3.39 6.87 -15.54
C LEU A 694 -4.54 7.86 -15.81
N MET A 695 -5.78 7.42 -15.69
CA MET A 695 -6.97 8.19 -16.07
C MET A 695 -7.55 9.00 -14.91
N LYS A 696 -8.30 10.07 -15.26
CA LYS A 696 -9.06 10.93 -14.33
C LYS A 696 -10.50 10.44 -14.14
N ASP A 697 -11.17 10.14 -15.25
CA ASP A 697 -12.55 9.65 -15.32
C ASP A 697 -12.69 8.80 -16.60
N ASN A 698 -13.39 7.66 -16.52
CA ASN A 698 -13.79 6.87 -17.69
C ASN A 698 -14.95 7.56 -18.41
N PHE A 699 -14.67 8.61 -19.19
CA PHE A 699 -15.64 9.11 -20.16
C PHE A 699 -15.12 8.90 -21.57
N LYS A 700 -15.70 7.92 -22.28
CA LYS A 700 -15.58 7.89 -23.73
C LYS A 700 -16.14 9.19 -24.29
N LYS A 701 -15.36 9.80 -25.20
CA LYS A 701 -15.90 10.62 -26.30
C LYS A 701 -17.16 9.92 -26.80
N LYS A 702 -18.33 10.57 -26.68
CA LYS A 702 -19.47 10.24 -27.53
C LYS A 702 -18.95 10.29 -28.96
N VAL A 703 -18.65 9.13 -29.54
CA VAL A 703 -18.58 9.01 -30.98
C VAL A 703 -19.98 9.35 -31.42
N SER A 704 -20.12 10.49 -32.10
CA SER A 704 -21.32 10.88 -32.80
C SER A 704 -21.70 9.75 -33.75
N SER A 705 -22.59 8.87 -33.31
CA SER A 705 -23.40 8.07 -34.20
C SER A 705 -24.37 9.03 -34.88
N ASN A 706 -24.12 9.28 -36.16
CA ASN A 706 -25.03 9.97 -37.08
C ASN A 706 -26.45 9.43 -37.00
#